data_AF-A0A1B3SK48-F1
#
_entry.id   AF-A0A1B3SK48-F1
#
_cell.length_a   1.000
_cell.length_b   1.000
_cell.length_c   1.000
_cell.angle_alpha   90.00
_cell.angle_beta   90.00
_cell.angle_gamma   90.00
#
_symmetry.space_group_name_H-M   'P 1'
#
loop_
_entity.id
_entity.type
_entity.pdbx_description
1 polymer ?
#
loop_
_entity_poly.entity_id
_entity_poly.type
_entity_poly.pdbx_seq_one_letter_code
_entity_poly.pdbx_strand_id
1 'polypeptide(L)'
;MKKLLSFLATISIVASSSGYAIACAKDKIDTNENANESQTLAPIASNAKAEIMSQYSKALFLNQYSLNDLNIGNGSTIDNYHYSPSEYFSNIKKRQIKDLNFSSSIDANFTNLSEEKMESAYSEYFNNNLLNDNTTIDDSIYKGGVINSEKAMPDFIGTVNTFLPILAQNLVNPDGSGIASLLSLLVGLQSSLSSFSNTLEPIIKSLTDNDSQVLKDFEDAFTFKVEANTATYSKAIQDSIISLSKSFNGIAGKDVSSITNFDTASTAIAENIGGLMDGSIKFSLDMSVIKYLPGIIKFVRVLLLYLDQFDESAVTNTTLTVDDVLKIKQAKIEEKDGKKVNSFDLQKWLRILKIMSKDEDQKGLNIFKNIINILFSTHDTVGAQAETAFYGAKNTDGSEGTYKNENEIYGRIIGDVLIKMMGQEFIEMNAQGNNIKIYIANLIKTLLNYGIGYNSGGSIEISILIVDIKVLLELIPSYTDTLPKFLGDLINKLNGVKNESGGTEWNSFVSDWIGYLWNDKKSLIGFSVKGIMNKPIGELMDMISGLGSSLTGTKSSDVQNKEDKSGKFDEPVSYFEAFLKSKSLANIVTDLDNSLSGKDVRPLNFDTLSSLFKALYADKKYNLAIAWSNKNSLFSGLGLKVDGTTVKDSPMYYFEQILKENRALLLGVLNFINSYLQDLNDDLAKLKLIAGELAQDIKVEYVVVSDSEFLYTVSFNDKKLQFSIKLGNDGDKSYISSISMKND
;
A
#
# COMPACT_ATOMS: atom_id res chain seq x y z
N MET A 1 -9.44 -8.69 -5.10
CA MET A 1 -8.14 -9.21 -5.58
C MET A 1 -8.27 -10.36 -6.59
N LYS A 2 -8.78 -11.56 -6.25
CA LYS A 2 -8.86 -12.70 -7.20
C LYS A 2 -9.55 -12.41 -8.55
N LYS A 3 -10.65 -11.63 -8.54
CA LYS A 3 -11.36 -11.23 -9.79
C LYS A 3 -10.64 -10.14 -10.60
N LEU A 4 -9.87 -9.26 -9.93
CA LEU A 4 -9.01 -8.25 -10.56
C LEU A 4 -7.78 -8.92 -11.19
N LEU A 5 -7.22 -9.92 -10.51
CA LEU A 5 -6.18 -10.82 -11.01
C LEU A 5 -6.68 -11.65 -12.20
N SER A 6 -7.92 -12.18 -12.21
CA SER A 6 -8.50 -12.81 -13.41
C SER A 6 -8.68 -11.83 -14.57
N PHE A 7 -9.03 -10.57 -14.30
CA PHE A 7 -9.20 -9.54 -15.34
C PHE A 7 -7.84 -9.16 -15.96
N LEU A 8 -6.81 -8.97 -15.14
CA LEU A 8 -5.43 -8.70 -15.60
C LEU A 8 -4.81 -9.92 -16.28
N ALA A 9 -4.98 -11.12 -15.73
CA ALA A 9 -4.49 -12.38 -16.31
C ALA A 9 -5.07 -12.65 -17.70
N THR A 10 -6.28 -12.16 -18.00
CA THR A 10 -6.84 -12.37 -19.34
C THR A 10 -6.48 -11.29 -20.34
N ILE A 11 -6.11 -10.08 -19.89
CA ILE A 11 -5.39 -9.14 -20.75
C ILE A 11 -4.03 -9.72 -21.15
N SER A 12 -3.37 -10.47 -20.24
CA SER A 12 -2.12 -11.21 -20.54
C SER A 12 -2.28 -12.27 -21.63
N ILE A 13 -3.39 -13.04 -21.61
CA ILE A 13 -3.65 -14.14 -22.58
C ILE A 13 -4.00 -13.61 -23.98
N VAL A 14 -4.46 -12.36 -24.10
CA VAL A 14 -4.82 -11.75 -25.38
C VAL A 14 -3.64 -11.01 -26.00
N ALA A 15 -2.75 -10.44 -25.17
CA ALA A 15 -1.52 -9.79 -25.62
C ALA A 15 -0.44 -10.78 -26.09
N SER A 16 -0.51 -12.06 -25.69
CA SER A 16 0.45 -13.10 -26.08
C SER A 16 0.33 -13.60 -27.53
N SER A 17 -0.41 -12.90 -28.41
CA SER A 17 -0.59 -13.29 -29.81
C SER A 17 0.00 -12.31 -30.84
N SER A 18 0.75 -11.28 -30.41
CA SER A 18 1.52 -10.44 -31.35
C SER A 18 2.85 -9.99 -30.73
N GLY A 19 3.90 -10.75 -31.03
CA GLY A 19 5.27 -10.46 -30.60
C GLY A 19 6.24 -11.59 -30.95
N TYR A 20 6.33 -11.97 -32.22
CA TYR A 20 7.42 -12.84 -32.71
C TYR A 20 8.65 -11.98 -33.08
N ALA A 21 9.79 -12.41 -32.56
CA ALA A 21 11.16 -12.27 -33.09
C ALA A 21 11.71 -10.87 -33.42
N ILE A 22 12.69 -10.41 -32.63
CA ILE A 22 13.90 -9.79 -33.16
C ILE A 22 15.11 -10.49 -32.54
N ALA A 23 15.94 -11.04 -33.42
CA ALA A 23 17.21 -11.69 -33.14
C ALA A 23 18.38 -10.69 -33.21
N CYS A 24 19.56 -11.22 -32.83
CA CYS A 24 20.93 -10.69 -32.91
C CYS A 24 21.36 -9.87 -31.68
N ALA A 25 22.44 -10.24 -30.98
CA ALA A 25 23.77 -10.44 -31.55
C ALA A 25 24.32 -11.87 -31.43
N LYS A 26 24.88 -12.33 -32.54
CA LYS A 26 25.79 -13.47 -32.63
C LYS A 26 27.18 -12.87 -32.71
N ASP A 27 27.91 -12.81 -31.60
CA ASP A 27 29.32 -12.44 -31.65
C ASP A 27 30.09 -13.60 -32.28
N LYS A 28 30.60 -13.33 -33.48
CA LYS A 28 31.71 -14.10 -34.06
C LYS A 28 32.93 -13.78 -33.22
N ILE A 29 33.44 -14.77 -32.50
CA ILE A 29 34.80 -14.72 -31.98
C ILE A 29 35.72 -15.14 -33.11
N ASP A 30 36.60 -14.21 -33.49
CA ASP A 30 37.74 -14.46 -34.37
C ASP A 30 38.60 -15.57 -33.77
N THR A 31 38.90 -16.56 -34.58
CA THR A 31 39.94 -17.54 -34.31
C THR A 31 41.29 -16.83 -34.40
N ASN A 32 41.92 -16.60 -33.25
CA ASN A 32 43.36 -16.41 -33.20
C ASN A 32 43.95 -17.49 -32.31
N GLU A 33 44.58 -18.45 -32.99
CA GLU A 33 45.57 -19.36 -32.47
C GLU A 33 46.63 -18.57 -31.71
N ASN A 34 46.81 -18.89 -30.43
CA ASN A 34 48.15 -18.98 -29.84
C ASN A 34 48.09 -19.97 -28.68
N ALA A 35 48.39 -21.22 -29.04
CA ALA A 35 48.75 -22.26 -28.10
C ALA A 35 50.05 -21.86 -27.38
N ASN A 36 50.01 -21.85 -26.05
CA ASN A 36 50.96 -22.55 -25.17
C ASN A 36 50.84 -22.03 -23.73
N GLU A 37 49.85 -22.53 -23.00
CA GLU A 37 50.04 -22.81 -21.59
C GLU A 37 49.60 -24.24 -21.34
N SER A 38 50.56 -25.09 -20.99
CA SER A 38 50.33 -26.48 -20.64
C SER A 38 49.60 -26.53 -19.30
N GLN A 39 48.27 -26.35 -19.33
CA GLN A 39 47.42 -26.51 -18.17
C GLN A 39 47.39 -27.99 -17.77
N THR A 40 47.93 -28.29 -16.59
CA THR A 40 47.88 -29.60 -15.97
C THR A 40 46.44 -30.04 -15.78
N LEU A 41 46.03 -31.11 -16.48
CA LEU A 41 44.74 -31.77 -16.30
C LEU A 41 44.55 -32.17 -14.83
N ALA A 42 43.44 -31.79 -14.22
CA ALA A 42 43.06 -32.24 -12.89
C ALA A 42 42.79 -33.75 -12.89
N PRO A 43 42.95 -34.45 -11.75
CA PRO A 43 42.64 -35.88 -11.64
C PRO A 43 41.19 -36.18 -12.07
N ILE A 44 40.95 -37.36 -12.64
CA ILE A 44 39.59 -37.83 -12.95
C ILE A 44 38.90 -38.23 -11.64
N ALA A 45 37.68 -37.78 -11.44
CA ALA A 45 36.89 -38.08 -10.26
C ALA A 45 36.67 -39.58 -10.10
N SER A 46 36.68 -40.06 -8.85
CA SER A 46 36.40 -41.48 -8.55
C SER A 46 34.93 -41.86 -8.81
N ASN A 47 34.03 -40.88 -8.86
CA ASN A 47 32.61 -41.06 -9.14
C ASN A 47 32.03 -39.79 -9.80
N ALA A 48 31.64 -39.88 -11.06
CA ALA A 48 31.10 -38.77 -11.84
C ALA A 48 29.81 -38.17 -11.23
N LYS A 49 28.94 -39.01 -10.64
CA LYS A 49 27.71 -38.55 -9.98
C LYS A 49 28.03 -37.68 -8.77
N ALA A 50 29.08 -38.04 -8.02
CA ALA A 50 29.53 -37.26 -6.87
C ALA A 50 30.09 -35.90 -7.27
N GLU A 51 30.93 -35.86 -8.31
CA GLU A 51 31.50 -34.60 -8.81
C GLU A 51 30.38 -33.69 -9.33
N ILE A 52 29.41 -34.20 -10.09
CA ILE A 52 28.25 -33.41 -10.56
C ILE A 52 27.42 -32.86 -9.38
N MET A 53 27.19 -33.68 -8.34
CA MET A 53 26.44 -33.27 -7.15
C MET A 53 27.21 -32.32 -6.22
N SER A 54 28.53 -32.17 -6.38
CA SER A 54 29.30 -31.14 -5.68
C SER A 54 28.75 -29.75 -5.98
N GLN A 55 28.32 -29.48 -7.21
CA GLN A 55 27.71 -28.19 -7.58
C GLN A 55 26.32 -28.03 -6.97
N TYR A 56 25.55 -29.12 -6.88
CA TYR A 56 24.26 -29.07 -6.19
C TYR A 56 24.43 -28.81 -4.68
N SER A 57 25.51 -29.31 -4.05
CA SER A 57 25.82 -29.02 -2.65
C SER A 57 26.14 -27.53 -2.39
N LYS A 58 26.74 -26.82 -3.37
CA LYS A 58 26.89 -25.36 -3.32
C LYS A 58 25.53 -24.66 -3.31
N ALA A 59 24.58 -25.16 -4.10
CA ALA A 59 23.20 -24.66 -4.14
C ALA A 59 22.51 -24.82 -2.78
N LEU A 60 22.69 -25.97 -2.12
CA LEU A 60 22.17 -26.22 -0.78
C LEU A 60 22.78 -25.28 0.26
N PHE A 61 24.08 -24.94 0.14
CA PHE A 61 24.73 -23.98 1.01
C PHE A 61 24.13 -22.57 0.89
N LEU A 62 23.93 -22.09 -0.34
CA LEU A 62 23.26 -20.80 -0.63
C LEU A 62 21.77 -20.80 -0.26
N ASN A 63 21.18 -21.97 -0.04
CA ASN A 63 19.84 -22.11 0.50
C ASN A 63 19.82 -22.11 2.03
N GLN A 64 20.88 -22.55 2.71
CA GLN A 64 20.96 -22.49 4.18
C GLN A 64 21.27 -21.08 4.69
N TYR A 65 22.02 -20.29 3.93
CA TYR A 65 22.44 -18.95 4.32
C TYR A 65 21.93 -17.89 3.36
N SER A 66 21.34 -16.83 3.90
CA SER A 66 21.06 -15.59 3.16
C SER A 66 22.36 -14.80 2.90
N LEU A 67 22.31 -13.78 2.04
CA LEU A 67 23.48 -12.92 1.80
C LEU A 67 23.91 -12.16 3.06
N ASN A 68 22.96 -11.82 3.93
CA ASN A 68 23.25 -11.23 5.23
C ASN A 68 23.93 -12.21 6.18
N ASP A 69 23.52 -13.49 6.21
CA ASP A 69 24.20 -14.51 7.03
C ASP A 69 25.67 -14.74 6.63
N LEU A 70 25.98 -14.48 5.36
CA LEU A 70 27.31 -14.58 4.77
C LEU A 70 28.13 -13.28 4.88
N ASN A 71 27.59 -12.20 5.47
CA ASN A 71 28.21 -10.88 5.61
C ASN A 71 28.65 -10.24 4.28
N ILE A 72 27.88 -10.47 3.21
CA ILE A 72 28.13 -9.95 1.86
C ILE A 72 26.96 -9.12 1.31
N GLY A 73 25.88 -9.00 2.08
CA GLY A 73 24.76 -8.12 1.76
C GLY A 73 25.18 -6.65 1.71
N ASN A 74 24.42 -5.85 0.97
CA ASN A 74 24.60 -4.40 0.84
C ASN A 74 23.56 -3.60 1.66
N GLY A 75 22.77 -4.29 2.50
CA GLY A 75 21.73 -3.69 3.32
C GLY A 75 20.37 -3.58 2.63
N SER A 76 20.20 -4.23 1.47
CA SER A 76 18.92 -4.31 0.76
C SER A 76 18.03 -5.41 1.36
N THR A 77 16.72 -5.31 1.15
CA THR A 77 15.78 -6.30 1.69
C THR A 77 15.93 -7.68 1.08
N ILE A 78 16.44 -7.78 -0.15
CA ILE A 78 16.69 -9.06 -0.81
C ILE A 78 17.81 -9.86 -0.13
N ASP A 79 18.71 -9.19 0.60
CA ASP A 79 19.86 -9.83 1.25
C ASP A 79 19.45 -10.79 2.39
N ASN A 80 18.23 -10.66 2.91
CA ASN A 80 17.67 -11.55 3.94
C ASN A 80 17.06 -12.84 3.36
N TYR A 81 16.99 -12.97 2.04
CA TYR A 81 16.35 -14.11 1.41
C TYR A 81 17.35 -15.22 1.06
N HIS A 82 16.86 -16.45 1.12
CA HIS A 82 17.61 -17.65 0.74
C HIS A 82 17.43 -17.92 -0.76
N TYR A 83 18.47 -18.39 -1.44
CA TYR A 83 18.42 -18.62 -2.89
C TYR A 83 17.89 -20.01 -3.24
N SER A 84 17.18 -20.13 -4.37
CA SER A 84 16.60 -21.40 -4.84
C SER A 84 17.67 -22.38 -5.34
N PRO A 85 17.81 -23.58 -4.73
CA PRO A 85 18.71 -24.60 -5.27
C PRO A 85 18.38 -25.01 -6.71
N SER A 86 17.10 -25.08 -7.09
CA SER A 86 16.72 -25.45 -8.45
C SER A 86 17.06 -24.38 -9.47
N GLU A 87 16.87 -23.09 -9.13
CA GLU A 87 17.26 -22.01 -10.05
C GLU A 87 18.78 -21.99 -10.24
N TYR A 88 19.53 -22.08 -9.15
CA TYR A 88 20.99 -22.20 -9.20
C TYR A 88 21.40 -23.35 -10.10
N PHE A 89 20.85 -24.54 -9.87
CA PHE A 89 21.24 -25.75 -10.58
C PHE A 89 20.84 -25.71 -12.07
N SER A 90 19.71 -25.07 -12.40
CA SER A 90 19.30 -24.77 -13.79
C SER A 90 20.27 -23.81 -14.49
N ASN A 91 20.75 -22.79 -13.76
CA ASN A 91 21.71 -21.82 -14.30
C ASN A 91 23.08 -22.47 -14.56
N ILE A 92 23.60 -23.32 -13.66
CA ILE A 92 24.91 -23.96 -13.88
C ILE A 92 24.90 -24.98 -15.02
N LYS A 93 23.79 -25.70 -15.25
CA LYS A 93 23.66 -26.66 -16.36
C LYS A 93 23.95 -25.99 -17.71
N LYS A 94 23.61 -24.71 -17.83
CA LYS A 94 23.80 -23.91 -19.05
C LYS A 94 25.24 -23.38 -19.23
N ARG A 95 26.08 -23.45 -18.19
CA ARG A 95 27.49 -22.98 -18.20
C ARG A 95 28.44 -24.06 -18.72
N GLN A 96 29.62 -23.63 -19.21
CA GLN A 96 30.68 -24.56 -19.63
C GLN A 96 31.33 -25.19 -18.39
N ILE A 97 31.77 -26.44 -18.49
CA ILE A 97 32.37 -27.18 -17.37
C ILE A 97 33.62 -26.47 -16.85
N LYS A 98 34.42 -25.88 -17.74
CA LYS A 98 35.60 -25.07 -17.38
C LYS A 98 35.30 -23.86 -16.49
N ASP A 99 34.08 -23.34 -16.50
CA ASP A 99 33.68 -22.14 -15.73
C ASP A 99 33.14 -22.46 -14.33
N LEU A 100 33.03 -23.76 -13.98
CA LEU A 100 32.39 -24.24 -12.75
C LEU A 100 33.37 -24.62 -11.63
N ASN A 101 34.67 -24.46 -11.87
CA ASN A 101 35.76 -24.73 -10.91
C ASN A 101 35.65 -26.13 -10.27
N PHE A 102 35.49 -27.17 -11.09
CA PHE A 102 35.57 -28.55 -10.60
C PHE A 102 36.98 -28.87 -10.11
N SER A 103 37.06 -29.55 -8.96
CA SER A 103 38.32 -29.97 -8.36
C SER A 103 38.96 -31.13 -9.10
N SER A 104 38.12 -31.92 -9.79
CA SER A 104 38.48 -33.08 -10.59
C SER A 104 37.72 -33.05 -11.92
N SER A 105 38.22 -33.73 -12.95
CA SER A 105 37.43 -33.99 -14.16
C SER A 105 36.24 -34.89 -13.82
N ILE A 106 35.05 -34.60 -14.36
CA ILE A 106 33.83 -35.39 -14.06
C ILE A 106 34.03 -36.85 -14.48
N ASP A 107 34.55 -37.04 -15.69
CA ASP A 107 35.04 -38.31 -16.22
C ASP A 107 36.06 -38.05 -17.35
N ALA A 108 36.36 -39.08 -18.15
CA ALA A 108 37.29 -38.98 -19.27
C ALA A 108 36.75 -38.16 -20.47
N ASN A 109 35.43 -38.09 -20.66
CA ASN A 109 34.77 -37.36 -21.73
C ASN A 109 34.52 -35.89 -21.34
N PHE A 110 34.30 -35.64 -20.04
CA PHE A 110 33.98 -34.33 -19.49
C PHE A 110 35.06 -33.86 -18.51
N THR A 111 36.15 -33.35 -19.08
CA THR A 111 37.27 -32.80 -18.29
C THR A 111 36.90 -31.49 -17.61
N ASN A 112 37.58 -31.16 -16.51
CA ASN A 112 37.39 -29.88 -15.80
C ASN A 112 37.77 -28.64 -16.63
N LEU A 113 38.40 -28.81 -17.79
CA LEU A 113 38.72 -27.75 -18.76
C LEU A 113 37.80 -27.78 -19.99
N SER A 114 36.77 -28.63 -20.00
CA SER A 114 35.88 -28.81 -21.13
C SER A 114 35.06 -27.56 -21.44
N GLU A 115 34.98 -27.22 -22.73
CA GLU A 115 34.08 -26.18 -23.27
C GLU A 115 32.63 -26.67 -23.40
N GLU A 116 32.39 -27.97 -23.18
CA GLU A 116 31.04 -28.52 -23.15
C GLU A 116 30.25 -27.97 -21.98
N LYS A 117 28.93 -27.89 -22.18
CA LYS A 117 28.01 -27.46 -21.13
C LYS A 117 27.83 -28.56 -20.10
N MET A 118 27.66 -28.15 -18.85
CA MET A 118 27.38 -29.05 -17.73
C MET A 118 26.13 -29.91 -17.96
N GLU A 119 25.15 -29.41 -18.74
CA GLU A 119 23.96 -30.18 -19.15
C GLU A 119 24.30 -31.49 -19.88
N SER A 120 25.35 -31.51 -20.72
CA SER A 120 25.77 -32.72 -21.44
C SER A 120 26.15 -33.82 -20.45
N ALA A 121 27.12 -33.53 -19.57
CA ALA A 121 27.57 -34.45 -18.53
C ALA A 121 26.42 -34.84 -17.59
N TYR A 122 25.61 -33.87 -17.15
CA TYR A 122 24.46 -34.12 -16.28
C TYR A 122 23.48 -35.14 -16.89
N SER A 123 23.17 -35.00 -18.18
CA SER A 123 22.17 -35.81 -18.87
C SER A 123 22.56 -37.29 -19.00
N GLU A 124 23.85 -37.62 -18.96
CA GLU A 124 24.34 -39.00 -18.97
C GLU A 124 24.03 -39.73 -17.67
N TYR A 125 24.07 -39.03 -16.54
CA TYR A 125 24.00 -39.64 -15.21
C TYR A 125 22.68 -39.42 -14.48
N PHE A 126 21.93 -38.36 -14.79
CA PHE A 126 20.75 -37.93 -14.02
C PHE A 126 19.51 -37.71 -14.88
N ASN A 127 18.34 -37.92 -14.27
CA ASN A 127 17.05 -37.60 -14.88
C ASN A 127 16.85 -36.07 -14.96
N ASN A 128 16.01 -35.59 -15.88
CA ASN A 128 15.68 -34.17 -16.01
C ASN A 128 15.09 -33.61 -14.70
N ASN A 129 14.34 -34.44 -13.96
CA ASN A 129 13.83 -34.11 -12.63
C ASN A 129 14.76 -34.67 -11.56
N LEU A 130 15.70 -33.84 -11.08
CA LEU A 130 16.67 -34.23 -10.05
C LEU A 130 16.01 -34.55 -8.71
N LEU A 131 14.98 -33.77 -8.36
CA LEU A 131 14.11 -33.96 -7.19
C LEU A 131 12.74 -34.39 -7.70
N ASN A 132 12.12 -35.36 -7.03
CA ASN A 132 10.76 -35.81 -7.33
C ASN A 132 9.92 -35.89 -6.05
N ASP A 133 8.63 -36.23 -6.19
CA ASP A 133 7.70 -36.31 -5.06
C ASP A 133 8.09 -37.36 -4.00
N ASN A 134 9.01 -38.28 -4.33
CA ASN A 134 9.55 -39.29 -3.41
C ASN A 134 10.85 -38.86 -2.71
N THR A 135 11.41 -37.69 -3.07
CA THR A 135 12.64 -37.18 -2.44
C THR A 135 12.36 -36.79 -0.98
N THR A 136 13.09 -37.40 -0.05
CA THR A 136 12.97 -37.08 1.39
C THR A 136 13.93 -35.97 1.79
N ILE A 137 13.40 -34.80 2.14
CA ILE A 137 14.18 -33.66 2.64
C ILE A 137 14.08 -33.61 4.17
N ASP A 138 15.21 -33.75 4.85
CA ASP A 138 15.30 -33.71 6.31
C ASP A 138 14.97 -32.32 6.89
N ASP A 139 14.54 -32.25 8.15
CA ASP A 139 14.18 -31.00 8.84
C ASP A 139 15.38 -30.14 9.27
N SER A 140 16.60 -30.65 9.07
CA SER A 140 17.82 -29.87 9.14
C SER A 140 18.02 -28.96 7.92
N ILE A 141 17.35 -29.23 6.80
CA ILE A 141 17.42 -28.39 5.59
C ILE A 141 16.39 -27.27 5.67
N TYR A 142 16.81 -26.04 5.38
CA TYR A 142 15.92 -24.88 5.26
C TYR A 142 14.74 -25.10 4.30
N LYS A 143 13.52 -24.83 4.78
CA LYS A 143 12.23 -25.00 4.07
C LYS A 143 11.32 -23.76 4.14
N GLY A 144 11.84 -22.62 4.60
CA GLY A 144 11.07 -21.40 4.85
C GLY A 144 10.66 -20.60 3.60
N GLY A 145 11.08 -21.06 2.41
CA GLY A 145 10.80 -20.42 1.12
C GLY A 145 12.01 -19.68 0.54
N VAL A 146 12.17 -19.73 -0.77
CA VAL A 146 13.38 -19.28 -1.48
C VAL A 146 13.06 -18.25 -2.56
N ILE A 147 14.03 -17.40 -2.89
CA ILE A 147 13.94 -16.55 -4.07
C ILE A 147 14.33 -17.37 -5.28
N ASN A 148 13.38 -17.46 -6.21
CA ASN A 148 13.61 -17.90 -7.57
C ASN A 148 13.36 -16.70 -8.48
N SER A 149 14.38 -16.16 -9.13
CA SER A 149 14.28 -14.91 -9.92
C SER A 149 13.24 -14.98 -11.04
N GLU A 150 12.96 -16.16 -11.58
CA GLU A 150 11.94 -16.37 -12.61
C GLU A 150 10.50 -16.35 -12.05
N LYS A 151 10.33 -16.63 -10.75
CA LYS A 151 9.03 -16.72 -10.06
C LYS A 151 8.85 -15.69 -8.93
N ALA A 152 9.88 -14.91 -8.63
CA ALA A 152 9.89 -13.92 -7.55
C ALA A 152 8.97 -12.72 -7.86
N MET A 153 8.67 -12.51 -9.14
CA MET A 153 7.64 -11.60 -9.60
C MET A 153 6.36 -12.38 -9.94
N PRO A 154 5.19 -11.93 -9.46
CA PRO A 154 3.92 -12.43 -9.98
C PRO A 154 3.79 -12.21 -11.49
N ASP A 155 3.17 -13.15 -12.21
CA ASP A 155 3.00 -13.09 -13.68
C ASP A 155 2.40 -11.77 -14.19
N PHE A 156 1.53 -11.13 -13.40
CA PHE A 156 0.92 -9.86 -13.79
C PHE A 156 1.94 -8.71 -13.91
N ILE A 157 3.09 -8.79 -13.23
CA ILE A 157 4.18 -7.80 -13.34
C ILE A 157 4.81 -7.85 -14.73
N GLY A 158 4.92 -9.03 -15.35
CA GLY A 158 5.35 -9.15 -16.75
C GLY A 158 4.42 -8.40 -17.70
N THR A 159 3.10 -8.46 -17.45
CA THR A 159 2.09 -7.68 -18.17
C THR A 159 2.30 -6.18 -17.94
N VAL A 160 2.51 -5.74 -16.70
CA VAL A 160 2.79 -4.33 -16.38
C VAL A 160 4.05 -3.84 -17.10
N ASN A 161 5.16 -4.60 -17.05
CA ASN A 161 6.41 -4.27 -17.74
C ASN A 161 6.24 -4.15 -19.26
N THR A 162 5.28 -4.87 -19.85
CA THR A 162 4.99 -4.80 -21.29
C THR A 162 4.16 -3.57 -21.64
N PHE A 163 3.08 -3.31 -20.88
CA PHE A 163 2.14 -2.24 -21.22
C PHE A 163 2.59 -0.86 -20.75
N LEU A 164 3.31 -0.77 -19.64
CA LEU A 164 3.68 0.50 -19.04
C LEU A 164 4.56 1.37 -19.97
N PRO A 165 5.57 0.84 -20.68
CA PRO A 165 6.29 1.60 -21.70
C PRO A 165 5.40 2.07 -22.85
N ILE A 166 4.44 1.26 -23.29
CA ILE A 166 3.48 1.62 -24.34
C ILE A 166 2.61 2.79 -23.86
N LEU A 167 2.06 2.72 -22.64
CA LEU A 167 1.28 3.80 -22.06
C LEU A 167 2.11 5.08 -21.93
N ALA A 168 3.34 4.97 -21.41
CA ALA A 168 4.23 6.11 -21.23
C ALA A 168 4.57 6.76 -22.57
N GLN A 169 4.98 6.00 -23.59
CA GLN A 169 5.31 6.51 -24.91
C GLN A 169 4.15 7.29 -25.54
N ASN A 170 2.92 6.79 -25.42
CA ASN A 170 1.74 7.45 -25.96
C ASN A 170 1.32 8.70 -25.16
N LEU A 171 1.78 8.82 -23.92
CA LEU A 171 1.58 10.00 -23.06
C LEU A 171 2.80 10.94 -23.04
N VAL A 172 3.87 10.69 -23.81
CA VAL A 172 5.06 11.55 -23.82
C VAL A 172 4.88 12.83 -24.65
N ASN A 173 3.95 12.89 -25.61
CA ASN A 173 3.81 14.06 -26.49
C ASN A 173 2.98 15.21 -25.87
N PRO A 174 3.53 16.44 -25.73
CA PRO A 174 2.85 17.59 -25.11
C PRO A 174 1.45 17.93 -25.63
N ASP A 175 1.23 17.72 -26.93
CA ASP A 175 -0.04 17.99 -27.61
C ASP A 175 -1.09 16.88 -27.44
N GLY A 176 -0.75 15.78 -26.75
CA GLY A 176 -1.63 14.63 -26.56
C GLY A 176 -1.86 13.81 -27.83
N SER A 177 -1.06 14.01 -28.88
CA SER A 177 -1.19 13.29 -30.17
C SER A 177 -1.10 11.76 -30.04
N GLY A 178 -0.30 11.26 -29.10
CA GLY A 178 -0.18 9.81 -28.83
C GLY A 178 -1.41 9.19 -28.16
N ILE A 179 -2.35 9.98 -27.64
CA ILE A 179 -3.55 9.45 -26.98
C ILE A 179 -4.46 8.76 -27.98
N ALA A 180 -4.57 9.26 -29.22
CA ALA A 180 -5.33 8.57 -30.25
C ALA A 180 -4.75 7.17 -30.54
N SER A 181 -3.43 7.06 -30.63
CA SER A 181 -2.75 5.77 -30.76
C SER A 181 -3.03 4.85 -29.58
N LEU A 182 -3.01 5.35 -28.34
CA LEU A 182 -3.40 4.59 -27.16
C LEU A 182 -4.85 4.08 -27.25
N LEU A 183 -5.79 4.96 -27.61
CA LEU A 183 -7.20 4.58 -27.73
C LEU A 183 -7.43 3.58 -28.87
N SER A 184 -6.67 3.67 -29.97
CA SER A 184 -6.76 2.69 -31.06
C SER A 184 -6.42 1.26 -30.62
N LEU A 185 -5.53 1.09 -29.62
CA LEU A 185 -5.23 -0.22 -29.03
C LEU A 185 -6.46 -0.83 -28.33
N LEU A 186 -7.32 -0.01 -27.74
CA LEU A 186 -8.56 -0.49 -27.09
C LEU A 186 -9.53 -1.10 -28.12
N VAL A 187 -9.54 -0.60 -29.35
CA VAL A 187 -10.35 -1.17 -30.44
C VAL A 187 -9.90 -2.60 -30.74
N GLY A 188 -8.59 -2.88 -30.73
CA GLY A 188 -8.05 -4.22 -30.91
C GLY A 188 -8.42 -5.20 -29.79
N LEU A 189 -8.71 -4.69 -28.59
CA LEU A 189 -9.05 -5.48 -27.40
C LEU A 189 -10.56 -5.72 -27.22
N GLN A 190 -11.41 -5.05 -27.99
CA GLN A 190 -12.87 -5.11 -27.81
C GLN A 190 -13.45 -6.53 -27.98
N SER A 191 -12.89 -7.33 -28.89
CA SER A 191 -13.31 -8.71 -29.13
C SER A 191 -13.04 -9.59 -27.91
N SER A 192 -11.93 -9.35 -27.22
CA SER A 192 -11.54 -10.09 -26.02
C SER A 192 -12.37 -9.75 -24.80
N LEU A 193 -12.83 -8.50 -24.66
CA LEU A 193 -13.75 -8.12 -23.58
C LEU A 193 -15.09 -8.84 -23.68
N SER A 194 -15.53 -9.22 -24.88
CA SER A 194 -16.78 -9.97 -25.06
C SER A 194 -16.75 -11.35 -24.39
N SER A 195 -15.56 -11.96 -24.26
CA SER A 195 -15.36 -13.23 -23.55
C SER A 195 -15.58 -13.13 -22.03
N PHE A 196 -15.59 -11.90 -21.48
CA PHE A 196 -15.86 -11.60 -20.06
C PHE A 196 -17.32 -11.27 -19.77
N SER A 197 -18.23 -11.42 -20.75
CA SER A 197 -19.60 -10.92 -20.59
C SER A 197 -20.29 -11.40 -19.33
N ASN A 198 -20.10 -12.67 -18.93
CA ASN A 198 -20.74 -13.22 -17.75
C ASN A 198 -20.26 -12.57 -16.43
N THR A 199 -19.02 -12.05 -16.41
CA THR A 199 -18.46 -11.35 -15.24
C THR A 199 -18.89 -9.88 -15.20
N LEU A 200 -18.99 -9.25 -16.38
CA LEU A 200 -19.31 -7.83 -16.51
C LEU A 200 -20.82 -7.55 -16.50
N GLU A 201 -21.65 -8.49 -16.97
CA GLU A 201 -23.11 -8.34 -17.06
C GLU A 201 -23.77 -7.84 -15.77
N PRO A 202 -23.49 -8.40 -14.57
CA PRO A 202 -24.11 -7.92 -13.34
C PRO A 202 -23.67 -6.49 -12.98
N ILE A 203 -22.45 -6.11 -13.33
CA ILE A 203 -21.89 -4.78 -13.08
C ILE A 203 -22.59 -3.77 -13.99
N ILE A 204 -22.64 -4.07 -15.29
CA ILE A 204 -23.28 -3.19 -16.27
C ILE A 204 -24.76 -3.02 -15.94
N LYS A 205 -25.48 -4.10 -15.63
CA LYS A 205 -26.88 -4.02 -15.15
C LYS A 205 -27.00 -3.14 -13.91
N SER A 206 -26.15 -3.34 -12.90
CA SER A 206 -26.18 -2.48 -11.71
C SER A 206 -25.93 -0.99 -12.03
N LEU A 207 -25.21 -0.67 -13.10
CA LEU A 207 -24.96 0.70 -13.54
C LEU A 207 -26.11 1.27 -14.37
N THR A 208 -26.73 0.45 -15.24
CA THR A 208 -27.70 0.90 -16.24
C THR A 208 -29.16 0.71 -15.85
N ASP A 209 -29.46 -0.22 -14.96
CA ASP A 209 -30.83 -0.51 -14.47
C ASP A 209 -31.40 0.68 -13.65
N ASN A 210 -32.70 0.66 -13.40
CA ASN A 210 -33.42 1.72 -12.67
C ASN A 210 -33.15 3.11 -13.23
N ASP A 211 -33.29 3.27 -14.55
CA ASP A 211 -33.03 4.53 -15.26
C ASP A 211 -31.62 5.07 -14.98
N SER A 212 -30.63 4.16 -14.92
CA SER A 212 -29.20 4.47 -14.69
C SER A 212 -28.93 5.29 -13.42
N GLN A 213 -29.71 5.08 -12.36
CA GLN A 213 -29.59 5.86 -11.12
C GLN A 213 -28.16 5.83 -10.55
N VAL A 214 -27.47 4.69 -10.61
CA VAL A 214 -26.10 4.60 -10.10
C VAL A 214 -25.13 5.47 -10.90
N LEU A 215 -25.28 5.56 -12.23
CA LEU A 215 -24.46 6.45 -13.07
C LEU A 215 -24.77 7.92 -12.79
N LYS A 216 -26.04 8.27 -12.53
CA LYS A 216 -26.43 9.61 -12.07
C LYS A 216 -25.82 9.94 -10.70
N ASP A 217 -25.81 8.98 -9.77
CA ASP A 217 -25.17 9.16 -8.47
C ASP A 217 -23.65 9.37 -8.61
N PHE A 218 -22.99 8.69 -9.56
CA PHE A 218 -21.59 8.96 -9.90
C PHE A 218 -21.40 10.35 -10.50
N GLU A 219 -22.23 10.80 -11.45
CA GLU A 219 -22.19 12.18 -11.98
C GLU A 219 -22.27 13.22 -10.84
N ASP A 220 -23.19 12.99 -9.89
CA ASP A 220 -23.41 13.84 -8.72
C ASP A 220 -22.22 13.83 -7.77
N ALA A 221 -21.58 12.66 -7.60
CA ALA A 221 -20.39 12.51 -6.78
C ALA A 221 -19.20 13.30 -7.29
N PHE A 222 -19.19 13.74 -8.55
CA PHE A 222 -18.15 14.58 -9.15
C PHE A 222 -18.54 16.05 -9.35
N THR A 223 -19.74 16.49 -8.94
CA THR A 223 -20.21 17.89 -9.11
C THR A 223 -20.63 18.58 -7.81
N PHE A 224 -20.67 19.91 -7.84
CA PHE A 224 -21.33 20.71 -6.81
C PHE A 224 -22.79 20.96 -7.20
N LYS A 225 -23.70 20.09 -6.75
CA LYS A 225 -25.16 20.26 -6.93
C LYS A 225 -25.81 21.29 -6.00
N VAL A 226 -25.08 21.84 -5.04
CA VAL A 226 -25.63 22.83 -4.10
C VAL A 226 -26.09 24.06 -4.89
N GLU A 227 -27.33 24.50 -4.67
CA GLU A 227 -27.97 25.63 -5.37
C GLU A 227 -26.99 26.79 -5.59
N ALA A 228 -27.01 27.34 -6.81
CA ALA A 228 -25.97 28.22 -7.34
C ALA A 228 -25.59 29.40 -6.43
N ASN A 229 -26.50 29.90 -5.58
CA ASN A 229 -26.28 31.14 -4.81
C ASN A 229 -25.96 30.96 -3.32
N THR A 230 -25.96 29.73 -2.77
CA THR A 230 -25.85 29.47 -1.30
C THR A 230 -24.81 28.40 -0.90
N ALA A 231 -23.97 27.94 -1.81
CA ALA A 231 -23.04 26.84 -1.54
C ALA A 231 -21.78 27.28 -0.78
N THR A 232 -21.73 26.98 0.51
CA THR A 232 -20.52 27.08 1.35
C THR A 232 -19.81 25.74 1.47
N TYR A 233 -18.54 25.73 1.88
CA TYR A 233 -17.82 24.48 2.16
C TYR A 233 -18.46 23.71 3.31
N SER A 234 -18.94 24.39 4.35
CA SER A 234 -19.69 23.76 5.45
C SER A 234 -20.85 22.89 4.94
N LYS A 235 -21.71 23.44 4.08
CA LYS A 235 -22.84 22.71 3.51
C LYS A 235 -22.40 21.56 2.60
N ALA A 236 -21.39 21.79 1.76
CA ALA A 236 -20.85 20.74 0.90
C ALA A 236 -20.28 19.56 1.72
N ILE A 237 -19.59 19.86 2.83
CA ILE A 237 -19.03 18.86 3.75
C ILE A 237 -20.16 18.04 4.39
N GLN A 238 -21.18 18.69 4.97
CA GLN A 238 -22.34 18.00 5.55
C GLN A 238 -23.03 17.09 4.52
N ASP A 239 -23.31 17.61 3.33
CA ASP A 239 -23.94 16.87 2.24
C ASP A 239 -23.10 15.66 1.79
N SER A 240 -21.77 15.78 1.88
CA SER A 240 -20.85 14.69 1.56
C SER A 240 -20.84 13.61 2.65
N ILE A 241 -20.99 14.00 3.92
CA ILE A 241 -21.09 13.08 5.07
C ILE A 241 -22.42 12.32 5.07
N ILE A 242 -23.52 12.98 4.71
CA ILE A 242 -24.81 12.31 4.50
C ILE A 242 -24.65 11.22 3.44
N SER A 243 -23.98 11.53 2.33
CA SER A 243 -23.70 10.55 1.27
C SER A 243 -22.77 9.43 1.74
N LEU A 244 -21.71 9.74 2.50
CA LEU A 244 -20.81 8.73 3.09
C LEU A 244 -21.55 7.78 4.03
N SER A 245 -22.40 8.33 4.89
CA SER A 245 -23.17 7.57 5.87
C SER A 245 -24.14 6.60 5.18
N LYS A 246 -24.85 7.07 4.14
CA LYS A 246 -25.69 6.20 3.29
C LYS A 246 -24.87 5.09 2.63
N SER A 247 -23.67 5.40 2.16
CA SER A 247 -22.76 4.40 1.60
C SER A 247 -22.36 3.36 2.64
N PHE A 248 -21.96 3.77 3.84
CA PHE A 248 -21.54 2.85 4.91
C PHE A 248 -22.69 1.96 5.38
N ASN A 249 -23.89 2.52 5.59
CA ASN A 249 -25.08 1.71 5.90
C ASN A 249 -25.38 0.72 4.77
N GLY A 250 -25.35 1.18 3.52
CA GLY A 250 -25.59 0.32 2.36
C GLY A 250 -24.61 -0.83 2.25
N ILE A 251 -23.31 -0.58 2.46
CA ILE A 251 -22.26 -1.60 2.49
C ILE A 251 -22.45 -2.58 3.65
N ALA A 252 -22.90 -2.08 4.81
CA ALA A 252 -23.23 -2.90 5.97
C ALA A 252 -24.56 -3.68 5.81
N GLY A 253 -25.28 -3.53 4.69
CA GLY A 253 -26.60 -4.15 4.48
C GLY A 253 -27.72 -3.54 5.34
N LYS A 254 -27.51 -2.33 5.88
CA LYS A 254 -28.49 -1.58 6.67
C LYS A 254 -29.34 -0.68 5.79
N ASP A 255 -30.49 -0.29 6.32
CA ASP A 255 -31.36 0.68 5.67
C ASP A 255 -30.66 2.06 5.53
N VAL A 256 -30.85 2.68 4.36
CA VAL A 256 -30.29 3.99 4.03
C VAL A 256 -31.35 5.10 4.08
N SER A 257 -32.63 4.74 4.17
CA SER A 257 -33.75 5.70 4.12
C SER A 257 -33.86 6.54 5.39
N SER A 258 -33.40 6.01 6.53
CA SER A 258 -33.32 6.73 7.81
C SER A 258 -32.33 7.89 7.83
N ILE A 259 -31.35 7.90 6.92
CA ILE A 259 -30.31 8.94 6.86
C ILE A 259 -30.81 10.09 5.98
N THR A 260 -31.30 11.16 6.61
CA THR A 260 -31.95 12.28 5.90
C THR A 260 -31.22 13.62 6.06
N ASN A 261 -30.42 13.76 7.11
CA ASN A 261 -29.72 14.98 7.48
C ASN A 261 -28.37 14.66 8.13
N PHE A 262 -27.59 15.69 8.44
CA PHE A 262 -26.25 15.53 9.02
C PHE A 262 -26.28 14.81 10.38
N ASP A 263 -27.26 15.11 11.24
CA ASP A 263 -27.41 14.51 12.58
C ASP A 263 -27.57 12.99 12.50
N THR A 264 -28.55 12.53 11.71
CA THR A 264 -28.80 11.10 11.47
C THR A 264 -27.61 10.44 10.77
N ALA A 265 -26.91 11.16 9.90
CA ALA A 265 -25.71 10.67 9.23
C ALA A 265 -24.54 10.47 10.20
N SER A 266 -24.32 11.42 11.13
CA SER A 266 -23.25 11.38 12.13
C SER A 266 -23.44 10.20 13.08
N THR A 267 -24.65 10.02 13.62
CA THR A 267 -24.99 8.86 14.45
C THR A 267 -24.78 7.54 13.70
N ALA A 268 -25.23 7.44 12.45
CA ALA A 268 -25.04 6.22 11.66
C ALA A 268 -23.56 5.93 11.34
N ILE A 269 -22.72 6.96 11.15
CA ILE A 269 -21.26 6.78 11.04
C ILE A 269 -20.70 6.24 12.35
N ALA A 270 -21.07 6.82 13.49
CA ALA A 270 -20.63 6.36 14.80
C ALA A 270 -21.02 4.90 15.07
N GLU A 271 -22.26 4.51 14.73
CA GLU A 271 -22.73 3.13 14.82
C GLU A 271 -21.96 2.18 13.92
N ASN A 272 -21.64 2.59 12.69
CA ASN A 272 -20.88 1.76 11.77
C ASN A 272 -19.42 1.61 12.20
N ILE A 273 -18.77 2.69 12.66
CA ILE A 273 -17.40 2.62 13.17
C ILE A 273 -17.34 1.76 14.43
N GLY A 274 -18.25 1.98 15.39
CA GLY A 274 -18.34 1.14 16.60
C GLY A 274 -18.56 -0.33 16.27
N GLY A 275 -19.48 -0.62 15.33
CA GLY A 275 -19.76 -2.00 14.89
C GLY A 275 -18.61 -2.65 14.10
N LEU A 276 -17.77 -1.87 13.41
CA LEU A 276 -16.55 -2.39 12.78
C LEU A 276 -15.48 -2.72 13.83
N MET A 277 -15.35 -1.90 14.86
CA MET A 277 -14.38 -2.09 15.93
C MET A 277 -14.71 -3.28 16.83
N ASP A 278 -15.99 -3.49 17.15
CA ASP A 278 -16.45 -4.65 17.92
C ASP A 278 -16.65 -5.92 17.08
N GLY A 279 -16.57 -5.80 15.74
CA GLY A 279 -16.67 -6.90 14.79
C GLY A 279 -18.10 -7.35 14.45
N SER A 280 -19.12 -6.67 14.94
CA SER A 280 -20.54 -6.91 14.60
C SER A 280 -20.88 -6.53 13.16
N ILE A 281 -20.11 -5.63 12.54
CA ILE A 281 -20.20 -5.26 11.13
C ILE A 281 -18.94 -5.71 10.40
N LYS A 282 -19.11 -6.25 9.19
CA LYS A 282 -18.01 -6.54 8.27
C LYS A 282 -18.33 -5.95 6.91
N PHE A 283 -17.38 -5.23 6.35
CA PHE A 283 -17.48 -4.78 4.97
C PHE A 283 -16.96 -5.87 4.04
N SER A 284 -17.86 -6.40 3.20
CA SER A 284 -17.48 -7.21 2.05
C SER A 284 -17.44 -6.30 0.82
N LEU A 285 -16.24 -6.01 0.32
CA LEU A 285 -16.08 -5.29 -0.94
C LEU A 285 -16.23 -6.27 -2.11
N ASP A 286 -17.47 -6.51 -2.51
CA ASP A 286 -17.80 -7.22 -3.75
C ASP A 286 -18.51 -6.29 -4.75
N MET A 287 -18.82 -6.82 -5.94
CA MET A 287 -19.36 -6.02 -7.05
C MET A 287 -20.76 -5.46 -6.77
N SER A 288 -21.51 -6.01 -5.82
CA SER A 288 -22.84 -5.50 -5.44
C SER A 288 -22.80 -4.16 -4.71
N VAL A 289 -21.62 -3.79 -4.20
CA VAL A 289 -21.37 -2.54 -3.47
C VAL A 289 -21.20 -1.34 -4.41
N ILE A 290 -21.07 -1.54 -5.73
CA ILE A 290 -20.79 -0.45 -6.69
C ILE A 290 -21.80 0.72 -6.58
N LYS A 291 -23.07 0.43 -6.30
CA LYS A 291 -24.14 1.41 -6.09
C LYS A 291 -23.94 2.32 -4.86
N TYR A 292 -23.09 1.92 -3.91
CA TYR A 292 -22.77 2.70 -2.71
C TYR A 292 -21.45 3.46 -2.84
N LEU A 293 -20.62 3.21 -3.87
CA LEU A 293 -19.37 3.94 -4.06
C LEU A 293 -19.52 5.45 -4.30
N PRO A 294 -20.56 5.96 -5.01
CA PRO A 294 -20.67 7.39 -5.29
C PRO A 294 -20.63 8.27 -4.03
N GLY A 295 -21.26 7.85 -2.93
CA GLY A 295 -21.25 8.63 -1.69
C GLY A 295 -19.87 8.71 -1.03
N ILE A 296 -19.06 7.65 -1.13
CA ILE A 296 -17.66 7.65 -0.67
C ILE A 296 -16.82 8.60 -1.53
N ILE A 297 -17.00 8.54 -2.85
CA ILE A 297 -16.29 9.41 -3.80
C ILE A 297 -16.62 10.88 -3.55
N LYS A 298 -17.91 11.20 -3.35
CA LYS A 298 -18.36 12.57 -3.03
C LYS A 298 -17.68 13.10 -1.78
N PHE A 299 -17.61 12.28 -0.73
CA PHE A 299 -16.91 12.62 0.51
C PHE A 299 -15.43 12.91 0.29
N VAL A 300 -14.71 11.99 -0.37
CA VAL A 300 -13.28 12.17 -0.66
C VAL A 300 -13.05 13.42 -1.51
N ARG A 301 -13.85 13.63 -2.55
CA ARG A 301 -13.76 14.81 -3.42
C ARG A 301 -13.93 16.10 -2.63
N VAL A 302 -15.00 16.22 -1.85
CA VAL A 302 -15.29 17.43 -1.07
C VAL A 302 -14.20 17.69 -0.03
N LEU A 303 -13.71 16.65 0.64
CA LEU A 303 -12.59 16.74 1.59
C LEU A 303 -11.33 17.29 0.90
N LEU A 304 -10.95 16.72 -0.25
CA LEU A 304 -9.79 17.15 -1.02
C LEU A 304 -9.95 18.60 -1.50
N LEU A 305 -11.11 18.97 -2.04
CA LEU A 305 -11.37 20.33 -2.52
C LEU A 305 -11.34 21.37 -1.40
N TYR A 306 -11.84 21.02 -0.21
CA TYR A 306 -11.81 21.89 0.96
C TYR A 306 -10.39 22.08 1.49
N LEU A 307 -9.62 20.99 1.62
CA LEU A 307 -8.21 21.05 1.96
C LEU A 307 -7.44 21.93 0.95
N ASP A 308 -7.73 21.78 -0.34
CA ASP A 308 -7.02 22.49 -1.40
C ASP A 308 -7.26 24.00 -1.44
N GLN A 309 -8.23 24.53 -0.68
CA GLN A 309 -8.44 25.98 -0.55
C GLN A 309 -7.33 26.69 0.22
N PHE A 310 -6.52 25.94 0.96
CA PHE A 310 -5.40 26.50 1.69
C PHE A 310 -4.14 26.48 0.81
N ASP A 311 -3.49 27.63 0.69
CA ASP A 311 -2.23 27.75 -0.04
C ASP A 311 -1.11 26.95 0.63
N GLU A 312 -0.17 26.44 -0.17
CA GLU A 312 0.96 25.64 0.32
C GLU A 312 1.75 26.36 1.42
N SER A 313 2.03 27.65 1.22
CA SER A 313 2.76 28.46 2.19
C SER A 313 2.00 28.64 3.51
N ALA A 314 0.67 28.75 3.45
CA ALA A 314 -0.17 28.89 4.63
C ALA A 314 -0.19 27.61 5.47
N VAL A 315 -0.22 26.44 4.79
CA VAL A 315 -0.18 25.13 5.46
C VAL A 315 1.22 24.79 5.99
N THR A 316 2.29 25.24 5.34
CA THR A 316 3.67 24.81 5.64
C THR A 316 4.49 25.78 6.49
N ASN A 317 4.30 27.10 6.32
CA ASN A 317 5.19 28.10 6.92
C ASN A 317 4.55 28.90 8.05
N THR A 318 3.22 28.89 8.17
CA THR A 318 2.46 29.63 9.19
C THR A 318 1.63 28.71 10.05
N THR A 319 1.38 29.06 11.31
CA THR A 319 0.34 28.40 12.11
C THR A 319 -1.00 29.03 11.75
N LEU A 320 -1.90 28.23 11.17
CA LEU A 320 -3.25 28.69 10.84
C LEU A 320 -4.03 28.93 12.13
N THR A 321 -4.66 30.10 12.24
CA THR A 321 -5.59 30.35 13.33
C THR A 321 -6.95 29.71 13.03
N VAL A 322 -7.78 29.54 14.04
CA VAL A 322 -9.15 29.04 13.85
C VAL A 322 -9.97 30.00 12.98
N ASP A 323 -9.76 31.31 13.11
CA ASP A 323 -10.42 32.32 12.28
C ASP A 323 -10.05 32.19 10.79
N ASP A 324 -8.80 31.86 10.49
CA ASP A 324 -8.36 31.64 9.10
C ASP A 324 -9.10 30.46 8.47
N VAL A 325 -9.25 29.37 9.23
CA VAL A 325 -9.99 28.18 8.82
C VAL A 325 -11.48 28.49 8.65
N LEU A 326 -12.10 29.18 9.62
CA LEU A 326 -13.52 29.49 9.58
C LEU A 326 -13.90 30.39 8.41
N LYS A 327 -13.07 31.38 8.07
CA LYS A 327 -13.28 32.23 6.90
C LYS A 327 -13.43 31.39 5.63
N ILE A 328 -12.57 30.38 5.42
CA ILE A 328 -12.64 29.50 4.26
C ILE A 328 -13.84 28.54 4.35
N LYS A 329 -14.07 27.94 5.52
CA LYS A 329 -15.16 26.98 5.74
C LYS A 329 -16.55 27.57 5.53
N GLN A 330 -16.74 28.82 5.95
CA GLN A 330 -17.99 29.58 5.84
C GLN A 330 -18.10 30.38 4.54
N ALA A 331 -16.98 30.58 3.83
CA ALA A 331 -17.01 31.23 2.53
C ALA A 331 -17.83 30.45 1.51
N LYS A 332 -18.35 31.18 0.53
CA LYS A 332 -18.89 30.57 -0.69
C LYS A 332 -17.76 29.85 -1.41
N ILE A 333 -18.07 28.70 -1.99
CA ILE A 333 -17.14 27.97 -2.86
C ILE A 333 -16.64 28.92 -3.95
N GLU A 334 -15.33 28.98 -4.14
CA GLU A 334 -14.69 29.88 -5.10
C GLU A 334 -15.28 29.69 -6.51
N GLU A 335 -15.52 30.80 -7.21
CA GLU A 335 -15.96 30.80 -8.60
C GLU A 335 -14.89 31.41 -9.50
N LYS A 336 -14.56 30.69 -10.57
CA LYS A 336 -13.68 31.15 -11.65
C LYS A 336 -14.43 31.07 -12.97
N ASP A 337 -14.45 32.16 -13.71
CA ASP A 337 -15.18 32.28 -14.99
C ASP A 337 -16.68 31.90 -14.88
N GLY A 338 -17.30 32.21 -13.73
CA GLY A 338 -18.71 31.90 -13.45
C GLY A 338 -19.00 30.42 -13.15
N LYS A 339 -17.97 29.61 -12.87
CA LYS A 339 -18.09 28.21 -12.44
C LYS A 339 -17.37 27.98 -11.13
N LYS A 340 -17.96 27.15 -10.26
CA LYS A 340 -17.32 26.73 -9.00
C LYS A 340 -16.03 25.97 -9.29
N VAL A 341 -14.95 26.32 -8.60
CA VAL A 341 -13.67 25.62 -8.71
C VAL A 341 -13.86 24.18 -8.21
N ASN A 342 -13.76 23.22 -9.12
CA ASN A 342 -13.97 21.79 -8.88
C ASN A 342 -12.72 21.00 -9.30
N SER A 343 -11.57 21.44 -8.79
CA SER A 343 -10.26 20.86 -9.11
C SER A 343 -9.36 20.71 -7.90
N PHE A 344 -8.48 19.71 -7.92
CA PHE A 344 -7.54 19.40 -6.84
C PHE A 344 -6.08 19.39 -7.31
N ASP A 345 -5.22 20.19 -6.69
CA ASP A 345 -3.78 20.20 -6.95
C ASP A 345 -3.03 19.12 -6.16
N LEU A 346 -2.94 17.92 -6.75
CA LEU A 346 -2.20 16.80 -6.17
C LEU A 346 -0.71 17.11 -5.99
N GLN A 347 -0.08 17.89 -6.88
CA GLN A 347 1.34 18.17 -6.79
C GLN A 347 1.64 19.06 -5.58
N LYS A 348 0.78 20.06 -5.31
CA LYS A 348 0.84 20.86 -4.08
C LYS A 348 0.80 19.97 -2.83
N TRP A 349 -0.15 19.04 -2.77
CA TRP A 349 -0.28 18.17 -1.60
C TRP A 349 0.86 17.17 -1.45
N LEU A 350 1.44 16.67 -2.54
CA LEU A 350 2.66 15.86 -2.47
C LEU A 350 3.84 16.65 -1.88
N ARG A 351 4.00 17.93 -2.24
CA ARG A 351 5.02 18.79 -1.64
C ARG A 351 4.77 19.05 -0.16
N ILE A 352 3.53 19.34 0.24
CA ILE A 352 3.14 19.50 1.65
C ILE A 352 3.46 18.23 2.44
N LEU A 353 3.05 17.05 1.95
CA LEU A 353 3.29 15.76 2.59
C LEU A 353 4.79 15.41 2.67
N LYS A 354 5.58 15.78 1.66
CA LYS A 354 7.04 15.62 1.65
C LYS A 354 7.73 16.48 2.72
N ILE A 355 7.29 17.73 2.90
CA ILE A 355 7.81 18.59 3.98
C ILE A 355 7.37 18.02 5.34
N MET A 356 6.12 17.55 5.43
CA MET A 356 5.56 16.97 6.63
C MET A 356 6.32 15.73 7.08
N SER A 357 6.65 14.81 6.17
CA SER A 357 7.35 13.56 6.49
C SER A 357 8.79 13.76 6.93
N LYS A 358 9.51 14.71 6.31
CA LYS A 358 10.89 15.08 6.67
C LYS A 358 10.99 15.69 8.07
N ASP A 359 10.00 16.51 8.45
CA ASP A 359 9.91 17.13 9.77
C ASP A 359 11.16 17.92 10.20
N GLU A 360 11.81 18.57 9.24
CA GLU A 360 12.92 19.50 9.50
C GLU A 360 12.40 20.71 10.28
N ASP A 361 13.10 21.10 11.36
CA ASP A 361 12.73 22.24 12.21
C ASP A 361 11.29 22.21 12.76
N GLN A 362 10.73 21.02 13.04
CA GLN A 362 9.34 20.81 13.48
C GLN A 362 8.26 21.28 12.47
N LYS A 363 8.63 21.51 11.20
CA LYS A 363 7.66 21.88 10.17
C LYS A 363 6.60 20.78 9.96
N GLY A 364 6.95 19.52 10.16
CA GLY A 364 5.99 18.43 10.04
C GLY A 364 4.94 18.44 11.14
N LEU A 365 5.34 18.71 12.38
CA LEU A 365 4.41 18.96 13.47
C LEU A 365 3.49 20.15 13.19
N ASN A 366 4.02 21.26 12.67
CA ASN A 366 3.21 22.43 12.34
C ASN A 366 2.19 22.14 11.22
N ILE A 367 2.62 21.47 10.15
CA ILE A 367 1.70 21.04 9.07
C ILE A 367 0.62 20.12 9.64
N PHE A 368 0.99 19.18 10.52
CA PHE A 368 0.01 18.30 11.18
C PHE A 368 -1.00 19.09 12.02
N LYS A 369 -0.55 20.04 12.85
CA LYS A 369 -1.41 20.94 13.63
C LYS A 369 -2.36 21.73 12.72
N ASN A 370 -1.87 22.24 11.59
CA ASN A 370 -2.67 22.94 10.60
C ASN A 370 -3.74 22.05 9.98
N ILE A 371 -3.40 20.81 9.58
CA ILE A 371 -4.37 19.85 9.05
C ILE A 371 -5.43 19.52 10.10
N ILE A 372 -5.04 19.30 11.36
CA ILE A 372 -5.99 19.07 12.46
C ILE A 372 -6.90 20.29 12.65
N ASN A 373 -6.36 21.51 12.60
CA ASN A 373 -7.17 22.73 12.67
C ASN A 373 -8.17 22.82 11.49
N ILE A 374 -7.71 22.68 10.25
CA ILE A 374 -8.56 22.75 9.04
C ILE A 374 -9.75 21.78 9.12
N LEU A 375 -9.49 20.55 9.58
CA LEU A 375 -10.52 19.52 9.67
C LEU A 375 -11.39 19.67 10.91
N PHE A 376 -10.78 19.80 12.09
CA PHE A 376 -11.46 19.57 13.36
C PHE A 376 -11.71 20.83 14.19
N SER A 377 -11.40 22.03 13.68
CA SER A 377 -11.77 23.28 14.36
C SER A 377 -13.25 23.29 14.69
N THR A 378 -13.58 23.59 15.95
CA THR A 378 -14.96 23.55 16.45
C THR A 378 -15.48 24.93 16.85
N HIS A 379 -14.83 25.99 16.42
CA HIS A 379 -15.34 27.33 16.63
C HIS A 379 -16.33 27.70 15.52
N ASP A 380 -17.10 28.77 15.71
CA ASP A 380 -18.19 29.11 14.82
C ASP A 380 -18.31 30.60 14.45
N THR A 381 -17.62 31.48 15.16
CA THR A 381 -17.76 32.92 14.97
C THR A 381 -16.40 33.53 14.63
N VAL A 382 -16.25 34.00 13.39
CA VAL A 382 -15.02 34.70 12.96
C VAL A 382 -14.80 35.95 13.82
N GLY A 383 -13.61 36.09 14.41
CA GLY A 383 -13.22 37.28 15.15
C GLY A 383 -13.85 37.42 16.53
N ALA A 384 -14.40 36.33 17.10
CA ALA A 384 -14.75 36.30 18.51
C ALA A 384 -13.49 36.59 19.35
N GLN A 385 -13.55 37.61 20.21
CA GLN A 385 -12.41 37.96 21.04
C GLN A 385 -12.12 36.83 22.04
N ALA A 386 -10.83 36.57 22.30
CA ALA A 386 -10.37 35.58 23.27
C ALA A 386 -10.97 35.80 24.69
N GLU A 387 -11.46 37.00 24.98
CA GLU A 387 -12.09 37.37 26.27
C GLU A 387 -13.57 36.99 26.39
N THR A 388 -14.28 36.71 25.29
CA THR A 388 -15.55 35.98 25.37
C THR A 388 -15.22 34.51 25.50
N ALA A 389 -14.97 34.05 26.72
CA ALA A 389 -14.66 32.66 27.00
C ALA A 389 -15.85 31.78 26.55
N PHE A 390 -15.74 31.20 25.36
CA PHE A 390 -16.66 30.18 24.88
C PHE A 390 -16.34 28.89 25.61
N TYR A 391 -16.91 28.74 26.79
CA TYR A 391 -16.80 27.51 27.56
C TYR A 391 -17.38 26.34 26.76
N GLY A 392 -16.83 25.14 26.91
CA GLY A 392 -17.50 23.89 26.51
C GLY A 392 -18.72 23.62 27.43
N ALA A 393 -19.60 24.61 27.60
CA ALA A 393 -20.55 24.68 28.70
C ALA A 393 -21.90 24.01 28.39
N LYS A 394 -22.40 23.36 29.44
CA LYS A 394 -23.83 23.14 29.65
C LYS A 394 -24.49 24.51 29.82
N ASN A 395 -25.69 24.71 29.31
CA ASN A 395 -26.43 25.94 29.62
C ASN A 395 -26.71 25.98 31.15
N THR A 396 -26.80 27.18 31.74
CA THR A 396 -27.12 27.41 33.17
C THR A 396 -28.45 26.79 33.62
N ASP A 397 -29.33 26.43 32.68
CA ASP A 397 -30.60 25.73 32.90
C ASP A 397 -30.47 24.19 32.97
N GLY A 398 -29.26 23.66 32.79
CA GLY A 398 -29.01 22.22 32.76
C GLY A 398 -29.30 21.55 31.41
N SER A 399 -29.54 22.31 30.33
CA SER A 399 -29.64 21.75 28.98
C SER A 399 -28.27 21.43 28.40
N GLU A 400 -28.21 20.32 27.66
CA GLU A 400 -26.99 19.71 27.17
C GLU A 400 -26.20 20.65 26.25
N GLY A 401 -24.88 20.70 26.46
CA GLY A 401 -23.93 21.24 25.49
C GLY A 401 -23.76 20.22 24.38
N THR A 402 -24.74 20.17 23.48
CA THR A 402 -24.62 19.42 22.24
C THR A 402 -23.79 20.22 21.23
N TYR A 403 -23.26 19.55 20.20
CA TYR A 403 -22.77 20.23 18.99
C TYR A 403 -23.97 20.96 18.35
N LYS A 404 -24.20 22.21 18.75
CA LYS A 404 -25.37 23.00 18.33
C LYS A 404 -25.17 23.67 16.96
N ASN A 405 -23.94 23.70 16.44
CA ASN A 405 -23.59 24.49 15.26
C ASN A 405 -23.41 23.63 13.99
N GLU A 406 -23.96 24.11 12.88
CA GLU A 406 -23.82 23.54 11.54
C GLU A 406 -22.36 23.46 11.04
N ASN A 407 -21.45 24.24 11.62
CA ASN A 407 -20.06 24.32 11.18
C ASN A 407 -19.11 23.37 11.92
N GLU A 408 -19.54 22.68 12.99
CA GLU A 408 -18.69 21.82 13.84
C GLU A 408 -18.62 20.36 13.34
N ILE A 409 -18.54 20.20 12.03
CA ILE A 409 -18.90 18.96 11.34
C ILE A 409 -18.03 17.75 11.72
N TYR A 410 -16.71 17.81 11.45
CA TYR A 410 -15.82 16.67 11.72
C TYR A 410 -15.56 16.47 13.22
N GLY A 411 -15.57 17.55 14.01
CA GLY A 411 -15.50 17.46 15.47
C GLY A 411 -16.69 16.70 16.06
N ARG A 412 -17.91 16.97 15.56
CA ARG A 412 -19.11 16.24 15.95
C ARG A 412 -19.02 14.75 15.65
N ILE A 413 -18.56 14.36 14.46
CA ILE A 413 -18.39 12.94 14.11
C ILE A 413 -17.47 12.24 15.10
N ILE A 414 -16.33 12.84 15.45
CA ILE A 414 -15.42 12.26 16.45
C ILE A 414 -16.11 12.15 17.81
N GLY A 415 -16.83 13.19 18.23
CA GLY A 415 -17.61 13.17 19.47
C GLY A 415 -18.63 12.03 19.51
N ASP A 416 -19.43 11.85 18.45
CA ASP A 416 -20.45 10.82 18.37
C ASP A 416 -19.84 9.41 18.34
N VAL A 417 -18.71 9.22 17.64
CA VAL A 417 -17.93 7.97 17.67
C VAL A 417 -17.48 7.65 19.08
N LEU A 418 -16.92 8.63 19.81
CA LEU A 418 -16.44 8.42 21.17
C LEU A 418 -17.57 8.16 22.17
N ILE A 419 -18.69 8.87 22.06
CA ILE A 419 -19.91 8.57 22.83
C ILE A 419 -20.34 7.12 22.62
N LYS A 420 -20.35 6.66 21.35
CA LYS A 420 -20.70 5.29 21.02
C LYS A 420 -19.72 4.27 21.61
N MET A 421 -18.42 4.55 21.56
CA MET A 421 -17.38 3.71 22.13
C MET A 421 -17.42 3.66 23.66
N MET A 422 -17.76 4.77 24.31
CA MET A 422 -17.85 4.87 25.77
C MET A 422 -19.16 4.27 26.31
N GLY A 423 -20.19 4.14 25.47
CA GLY A 423 -21.51 3.64 25.85
C GLY A 423 -22.33 4.60 26.73
N GLN A 424 -21.81 5.81 26.94
CA GLN A 424 -22.40 6.88 27.75
C GLN A 424 -22.08 8.23 27.11
N GLU A 425 -22.90 9.24 27.36
CA GLU A 425 -22.74 10.59 26.77
C GLU A 425 -21.88 11.52 27.65
N PHE A 426 -21.63 11.12 28.89
CA PHE A 426 -20.88 11.90 29.88
C PHE A 426 -19.99 11.00 30.73
N ILE A 427 -18.95 11.59 31.31
CA ILE A 427 -18.10 11.01 32.34
C ILE A 427 -18.58 11.58 33.68
N GLU A 428 -18.89 10.69 34.64
CA GLU A 428 -19.19 11.10 36.02
C GLU A 428 -17.93 11.05 36.87
N MET A 429 -17.64 12.14 37.58
CA MET A 429 -16.52 12.24 38.51
C MET A 429 -17.04 12.70 39.87
N ASN A 430 -16.60 12.05 40.95
CA ASN A 430 -16.85 12.56 42.29
C ASN A 430 -15.67 13.46 42.70
N ALA A 431 -15.93 14.75 42.88
CA ALA A 431 -14.95 15.67 43.44
C ALA A 431 -15.57 16.36 44.67
N GLN A 432 -14.93 16.15 45.83
CA GLN A 432 -15.33 16.77 47.10
C GLN A 432 -16.83 16.55 47.47
N GLY A 433 -17.40 15.37 47.14
CA GLY A 433 -18.78 15.03 47.47
C GLY A 433 -19.83 15.51 46.47
N ASN A 434 -19.43 16.20 45.40
CA ASN A 434 -20.30 16.59 44.29
C ASN A 434 -20.09 15.65 43.09
N ASN A 435 -21.18 15.15 42.51
CA ASN A 435 -21.14 14.41 41.25
C ASN A 435 -21.07 15.39 40.08
N ILE A 436 -19.90 15.48 39.49
CA ILE A 436 -19.60 16.28 38.30
C ILE A 436 -19.90 15.44 37.07
N LYS A 437 -20.63 16.00 36.11
CA LYS A 437 -20.87 15.39 34.78
C LYS A 437 -20.16 16.17 33.71
N ILE A 438 -19.24 15.52 32.99
CA ILE A 438 -18.50 16.09 31.87
C ILE A 438 -18.99 15.43 30.59
N TYR A 439 -19.68 16.18 29.74
CA TYR A 439 -20.18 15.65 28.46
C TYR A 439 -19.03 15.41 27.49
N ILE A 440 -19.03 14.25 26.84
CA ILE A 440 -17.95 13.84 25.94
C ILE A 440 -17.84 14.79 24.75
N ALA A 441 -18.98 15.23 24.18
CA ALA A 441 -19.01 16.22 23.10
C ALA A 441 -18.23 17.50 23.46
N ASN A 442 -18.49 18.05 24.65
CA ASN A 442 -17.82 19.25 25.16
C ASN A 442 -16.34 19.02 25.46
N LEU A 443 -16.01 17.85 26.03
CA LEU A 443 -14.64 17.47 26.30
C LEU A 443 -13.83 17.43 24.99
N ILE A 444 -14.35 16.80 23.95
CA ILE A 444 -13.68 16.69 22.65
C ILE A 444 -13.55 18.04 21.97
N LYS A 445 -14.62 18.86 21.98
CA LYS A 445 -14.58 20.23 21.49
C LYS A 445 -13.44 21.03 22.13
N THR A 446 -13.35 20.96 23.46
CA THR A 446 -12.34 21.67 24.25
C THR A 446 -10.93 21.14 23.99
N LEU A 447 -10.76 19.81 23.91
CA LEU A 447 -9.47 19.17 23.64
C LEU A 447 -8.94 19.54 22.25
N LEU A 448 -9.81 19.54 21.24
CA LEU A 448 -9.46 19.95 19.88
C LEU A 448 -8.98 21.39 19.84
N ASN A 449 -9.74 22.33 20.44
CA ASN A 449 -9.40 23.75 20.47
C ASN A 449 -8.12 24.04 21.28
N TYR A 450 -7.92 23.34 22.40
CA TYR A 450 -6.69 23.44 23.19
C TYR A 450 -5.48 22.91 22.41
N GLY A 451 -5.62 21.75 21.74
CA GLY A 451 -4.53 21.14 20.98
C GLY A 451 -4.01 22.00 19.83
N ILE A 452 -4.90 22.71 19.14
CA ILE A 452 -4.54 23.62 18.04
C ILE A 452 -4.04 24.99 18.53
N GLY A 453 -3.95 25.20 19.86
CA GLY A 453 -3.39 26.42 20.44
C GLY A 453 -4.34 27.62 20.44
N TYR A 454 -5.66 27.39 20.46
CA TYR A 454 -6.66 28.45 20.50
C TYR A 454 -6.99 28.83 21.94
N ASN A 455 -6.77 30.10 22.32
CA ASN A 455 -6.90 30.57 23.71
C ASN A 455 -8.37 30.61 24.20
N SER A 456 -9.34 30.80 23.33
CA SER A 456 -10.78 30.79 23.65
C SER A 456 -11.37 29.40 23.46
N GLY A 457 -11.90 28.79 24.52
CA GLY A 457 -12.57 27.48 24.44
C GLY A 457 -11.71 26.26 24.76
N GLY A 458 -10.59 26.49 25.46
CA GLY A 458 -9.84 25.47 26.21
C GLY A 458 -10.34 25.26 27.64
N SER A 459 -11.55 25.70 27.99
CA SER A 459 -12.10 25.57 29.35
C SER A 459 -13.49 24.97 29.35
N ILE A 460 -13.79 24.18 30.37
CA ILE A 460 -15.10 23.53 30.57
C ILE A 460 -15.77 24.15 31.80
N GLU A 461 -17.04 24.51 31.67
CA GLU A 461 -17.86 24.92 32.80
C GLU A 461 -18.42 23.68 33.52
N ILE A 462 -18.09 23.56 34.80
CA ILE A 462 -18.53 22.51 35.70
C ILE A 462 -19.38 23.16 36.79
N SER A 463 -20.70 23.11 36.62
CA SER A 463 -21.68 23.77 37.51
C SER A 463 -21.52 25.29 37.57
N ILE A 464 -20.78 25.83 38.55
CA ILE A 464 -20.50 27.28 38.72
C ILE A 464 -19.01 27.61 38.58
N LEU A 465 -18.17 26.61 38.32
CA LEU A 465 -16.72 26.75 38.23
C LEU A 465 -16.27 26.56 36.78
N ILE A 466 -15.37 27.43 36.33
CA ILE A 466 -14.70 27.32 35.04
C ILE A 466 -13.35 26.66 35.29
N VAL A 467 -13.10 25.53 34.63
CA VAL A 467 -11.86 24.77 34.77
C VAL A 467 -11.14 24.72 33.42
N ASP A 468 -9.86 25.09 33.42
CA ASP A 468 -8.98 24.92 32.27
C ASP A 468 -8.83 23.42 31.95
N ILE A 469 -8.95 23.05 30.68
CA ILE A 469 -8.82 21.66 30.22
C ILE A 469 -7.49 21.04 30.64
N LYS A 470 -6.42 21.83 30.73
CA LYS A 470 -5.13 21.36 31.20
C LYS A 470 -5.23 20.87 32.65
N VAL A 471 -5.89 21.62 33.51
CA VAL A 471 -6.13 21.24 34.91
C VAL A 471 -7.02 19.99 34.96
N LEU A 472 -8.05 19.91 34.12
CA LEU A 472 -8.90 18.72 34.05
C LEU A 472 -8.10 17.47 33.63
N LEU A 473 -7.28 17.59 32.57
CA LEU A 473 -6.41 16.53 32.07
C LEU A 473 -5.36 16.10 33.11
N GLU A 474 -4.80 17.02 33.88
CA GLU A 474 -3.88 16.72 34.99
C GLU A 474 -4.55 15.90 36.10
N LEU A 475 -5.87 16.01 36.27
CA LEU A 475 -6.63 15.24 37.27
C LEU A 475 -7.02 13.83 36.81
N ILE A 476 -7.15 13.59 35.49
CA ILE A 476 -7.61 12.32 34.90
C ILE A 476 -6.89 11.08 35.44
N PRO A 477 -5.55 11.06 35.66
CA PRO A 477 -4.86 9.88 36.21
C PRO A 477 -5.39 9.42 37.57
N SER A 478 -6.06 10.29 38.34
CA SER A 478 -6.68 9.92 39.62
C SER A 478 -8.03 9.20 39.47
N TYR A 479 -8.54 9.11 38.24
CA TYR A 479 -9.87 8.59 37.90
C TYR A 479 -9.81 7.50 36.82
N THR A 480 -8.65 6.87 36.60
CA THR A 480 -8.51 5.81 35.58
C THR A 480 -9.47 4.65 35.77
N ASP A 481 -9.84 4.36 37.03
CA ASP A 481 -10.75 3.26 37.39
C ASP A 481 -12.20 3.52 36.95
N THR A 482 -12.57 4.77 36.69
CA THR A 482 -13.90 5.14 36.17
C THR A 482 -13.96 5.20 34.65
N LEU A 483 -12.82 5.05 33.97
CA LEU A 483 -12.74 5.06 32.51
C LEU A 483 -12.84 3.63 31.96
N PRO A 484 -13.23 3.46 30.69
CA PRO A 484 -13.07 2.20 29.98
C PRO A 484 -11.65 1.67 30.17
N LYS A 485 -11.52 0.36 30.44
CA LYS A 485 -10.26 -0.30 30.80
C LYS A 485 -9.11 0.10 29.87
N PHE A 486 -9.36 0.15 28.56
CA PHE A 486 -8.33 0.53 27.58
C PHE A 486 -7.79 1.95 27.77
N LEU A 487 -8.64 2.94 28.09
CA LEU A 487 -8.22 4.32 28.37
C LEU A 487 -7.48 4.39 29.71
N GLY A 488 -8.01 3.72 30.73
CA GLY A 488 -7.37 3.65 32.05
C GLY A 488 -5.96 3.06 31.97
N ASP A 489 -5.80 1.93 31.26
CA ASP A 489 -4.51 1.28 31.03
C ASP A 489 -3.52 2.20 30.29
N LEU A 490 -3.98 2.91 29.25
CA LEU A 490 -3.16 3.85 28.50
C LEU A 490 -2.69 5.04 29.36
N ILE A 491 -3.61 5.65 30.13
CA ILE A 491 -3.30 6.78 31.02
C ILE A 491 -2.31 6.33 32.09
N ASN A 492 -2.53 5.17 32.71
CA ASN A 492 -1.62 4.61 33.70
C ASN A 492 -0.22 4.35 33.13
N LYS A 493 -0.14 3.84 31.89
CA LYS A 493 1.13 3.63 31.20
C LYS A 493 1.88 4.94 30.97
N LEU A 494 1.20 6.00 30.54
CA LEU A 494 1.80 7.32 30.33
C LEU A 494 2.19 7.99 31.66
N ASN A 495 1.35 7.88 32.68
CA ASN A 495 1.61 8.49 33.98
C ASN A 495 2.73 7.75 34.75
N GLY A 496 2.91 6.46 34.50
CA GLY A 496 3.93 5.64 35.15
C GLY A 496 5.37 5.83 34.64
N VAL A 497 5.56 6.52 33.52
CA VAL A 497 6.88 6.72 32.90
C VAL A 497 7.33 8.17 33.04
N LYS A 498 8.58 8.40 33.48
CA LYS A 498 9.13 9.76 33.59
C LYS A 498 9.53 10.33 32.25
N ASN A 499 9.31 11.64 32.04
CA ASN A 499 9.79 12.40 30.89
C ASN A 499 11.20 12.97 31.10
N GLU A 500 11.78 13.55 30.04
CA GLU A 500 13.14 14.13 30.04
C GLU A 500 13.30 15.28 31.06
N SER A 501 12.21 15.98 31.37
CA SER A 501 12.16 17.10 32.32
C SER A 501 11.90 16.68 33.78
N GLY A 502 11.83 15.37 34.07
CA GLY A 502 11.60 14.83 35.41
C GLY A 502 10.14 14.72 35.85
N GLY A 503 9.18 15.17 35.03
CA GLY A 503 7.74 14.92 35.18
C GLY A 503 7.33 13.55 34.61
N THR A 504 6.03 13.30 34.40
CA THR A 504 5.54 12.08 33.75
C THR A 504 5.33 12.29 32.25
N GLU A 505 5.31 11.22 31.46
CA GLU A 505 4.95 11.26 30.04
C GLU A 505 3.50 11.72 29.83
N TRP A 506 2.63 11.47 30.82
CA TRP A 506 1.30 12.08 30.89
C TRP A 506 1.38 13.61 30.88
N ASN A 507 2.26 14.22 31.66
CA ASN A 507 2.42 15.68 31.67
C ASN A 507 2.88 16.22 30.30
N SER A 508 3.73 15.48 29.59
CA SER A 508 4.12 15.81 28.22
C SER A 508 2.92 15.74 27.27
N PHE A 509 2.12 14.67 27.35
CA PHE A 509 0.88 14.51 26.58
C PHE A 509 -0.12 15.65 26.86
N VAL A 510 -0.35 16.00 28.12
CA VAL A 510 -1.25 17.09 28.50
C VAL A 510 -0.77 18.45 28.00
N SER A 511 0.55 18.67 27.93
CA SER A 511 1.11 19.94 27.45
C SER A 511 0.97 20.15 25.94
N ASP A 512 1.07 19.08 25.14
CA ASP A 512 0.92 19.13 23.69
C ASP A 512 0.49 17.75 23.14
N TRP A 513 -0.79 17.42 23.28
CA TRP A 513 -1.29 16.10 22.89
C TRP A 513 -1.19 15.86 21.38
N ILE A 514 -1.32 16.91 20.55
CA ILE A 514 -1.12 16.81 19.10
C ILE A 514 0.35 16.51 18.81
N GLY A 515 1.28 17.19 19.49
CA GLY A 515 2.71 16.89 19.44
C GLY A 515 3.06 15.47 19.88
N TYR A 516 2.36 14.97 20.91
CA TYR A 516 2.56 13.60 21.39
C TYR A 516 2.04 12.55 20.38
N LEU A 517 0.89 12.78 19.74
CA LEU A 517 0.38 11.92 18.66
C LEU A 517 1.23 12.01 17.39
N TRP A 518 1.81 13.18 17.12
CA TRP A 518 2.76 13.37 16.03
C TRP A 518 3.98 12.48 16.22
N ASN A 519 4.59 12.52 17.41
CA ASN A 519 5.82 11.80 17.70
C ASN A 519 5.87 11.24 19.14
N ASP A 520 5.38 10.02 19.30
CA ASP A 520 5.54 9.22 20.52
C ASP A 520 6.98 8.65 20.62
N LYS A 521 7.90 9.45 21.15
CA LYS A 521 9.32 9.11 21.28
C LYS A 521 9.56 7.82 22.09
N LYS A 522 8.70 7.52 23.06
CA LYS A 522 8.85 6.36 23.96
C LYS A 522 7.99 5.16 23.58
N SER A 523 7.25 5.25 22.47
CA SER A 523 6.36 4.19 21.99
C SER A 523 5.35 3.70 23.05
N LEU A 524 4.87 4.63 23.89
CA LEU A 524 3.92 4.32 24.95
C LEU A 524 2.49 4.20 24.44
N ILE A 525 2.07 5.04 23.49
CA ILE A 525 0.79 4.89 22.77
C ILE A 525 0.89 3.73 21.78
N GLY A 526 2.09 3.47 21.25
CA GLY A 526 2.36 2.37 20.31
C GLY A 526 2.13 2.76 18.85
N PHE A 527 1.69 3.98 18.58
CA PHE A 527 1.68 4.57 17.24
C PHE A 527 1.99 6.07 17.31
N SER A 528 2.51 6.61 16.21
CA SER A 528 2.64 8.05 15.99
C SER A 528 2.48 8.35 14.52
N VAL A 529 1.97 9.54 14.17
CA VAL A 529 1.77 9.93 12.77
C VAL A 529 3.10 10.00 12.03
N LYS A 530 4.14 10.54 12.67
CA LYS A 530 5.52 10.53 12.13
C LYS A 530 6.03 9.11 11.93
N GLY A 531 5.73 8.19 12.85
CA GLY A 531 6.06 6.78 12.73
C GLY A 531 5.35 6.11 11.54
N ILE A 532 4.05 6.37 11.37
CA ILE A 532 3.26 5.84 10.24
C ILE A 532 3.83 6.28 8.89
N MET A 533 4.31 7.52 8.81
CA MET A 533 4.89 8.03 7.55
C MET A 533 6.28 7.47 7.25
N ASN A 534 7.12 7.32 8.28
CA ASN A 534 8.55 7.05 8.10
C ASN A 534 8.93 5.57 8.23
N LYS A 535 8.13 4.74 8.90
CA LYS A 535 8.39 3.31 9.00
C LYS A 535 8.01 2.56 7.71
N PRO A 536 8.67 1.42 7.41
CA PRO A 536 8.26 0.53 6.33
C PRO A 536 6.80 0.09 6.48
N ILE A 537 6.08 -0.05 5.36
CA ILE A 537 4.69 -0.51 5.33
C ILE A 537 4.50 -1.85 6.04
N GLY A 538 5.50 -2.75 5.95
CA GLY A 538 5.50 -4.03 6.66
C GLY A 538 5.35 -3.88 8.17
N GLU A 539 6.04 -2.90 8.77
CA GLU A 539 5.98 -2.63 10.20
C GLU A 539 4.67 -1.93 10.61
N LEU A 540 3.97 -1.28 9.67
CA LEU A 540 2.69 -0.64 9.97
C LEU A 540 1.61 -1.67 10.34
N MET A 541 1.64 -2.85 9.74
CA MET A 541 0.70 -3.93 10.05
C MET A 541 0.90 -4.44 11.49
N ASP A 542 2.14 -4.46 11.96
CA ASP A 542 2.48 -4.81 13.35
C ASP A 542 2.05 -3.69 14.32
N MET A 543 2.19 -2.43 13.92
CA MET A 543 1.68 -1.29 14.71
C MET A 543 0.15 -1.30 14.82
N ILE A 544 -0.56 -1.56 13.72
CA ILE A 544 -2.04 -1.60 13.68
C ILE A 544 -2.58 -2.84 14.40
N SER A 545 -1.94 -3.99 14.25
CA SER A 545 -2.32 -5.21 14.99
C SER A 545 -1.97 -5.13 16.47
N GLY A 546 -0.89 -4.45 16.84
CA GLY A 546 -0.58 -4.02 18.21
C GLY A 546 -1.68 -3.16 18.82
N LEU A 547 -2.25 -2.25 18.03
CA LEU A 547 -3.42 -1.46 18.44
C LEU A 547 -4.65 -2.35 18.66
N GLY A 548 -4.97 -3.25 17.73
CA GLY A 548 -6.14 -4.15 17.83
C GLY A 548 -6.05 -5.15 18.99
N SER A 549 -4.85 -5.66 19.27
CA SER A 549 -4.59 -6.54 20.43
C SER A 549 -4.66 -5.81 21.76
N SER A 550 -4.17 -4.56 21.82
CA SER A 550 -4.34 -3.68 22.98
C SER A 550 -5.80 -3.24 23.19
N LEU A 551 -6.58 -3.07 22.11
CA LEU A 551 -8.00 -2.64 22.15
C LEU A 551 -8.96 -3.77 22.53
N THR A 552 -8.67 -5.02 22.13
CA THR A 552 -9.54 -6.19 22.40
C THR A 552 -9.11 -6.99 23.63
N GLY A 553 -8.01 -6.62 24.29
CA GLY A 553 -7.43 -7.39 25.41
C GLY A 553 -6.85 -8.75 25.00
N THR A 554 -6.80 -9.04 23.70
CA THR A 554 -6.26 -10.27 23.14
C THR A 554 -4.77 -10.08 22.98
N LYS A 555 -3.95 -10.68 23.85
CA LYS A 555 -2.49 -10.67 23.66
C LYS A 555 -2.18 -11.27 22.28
N SER A 556 -1.71 -10.44 21.36
CA SER A 556 -1.10 -10.90 20.12
C SER A 556 0.14 -11.70 20.54
N SER A 557 0.06 -13.02 20.42
CA SER A 557 1.19 -13.91 20.60
C SER A 557 2.23 -13.58 19.54
N ASP A 558 3.41 -13.17 20.01
CA ASP A 558 4.67 -12.98 19.31
C ASP A 558 4.70 -13.54 17.87
N VAL A 559 4.48 -12.65 16.89
CA VAL A 559 4.88 -12.89 15.50
C VAL A 559 6.26 -12.25 15.32
N GLN A 560 7.25 -12.77 16.04
CA GLN A 560 8.64 -12.54 15.68
C GLN A 560 9.46 -13.81 15.90
N ASN A 561 10.14 -14.19 14.82
CA ASN A 561 11.34 -14.99 14.79
C ASN A 561 11.23 -16.40 15.38
N LYS A 562 10.74 -17.33 14.58
CA LYS A 562 11.26 -18.70 14.58
C LYS A 562 11.47 -19.14 13.15
N GLU A 563 12.65 -19.72 12.90
CA GLU A 563 12.96 -20.52 11.71
C GLU A 563 11.73 -21.38 11.36
N ASP A 564 10.97 -20.94 10.36
CA ASP A 564 9.73 -21.61 9.99
C ASP A 564 10.14 -22.86 9.20
N LYS A 565 10.38 -23.96 9.93
CA LYS A 565 10.66 -25.28 9.35
C LYS A 565 9.40 -25.89 8.72
N SER A 566 8.23 -25.29 8.92
CA SER A 566 7.00 -25.66 8.23
C SER A 566 6.93 -25.00 6.85
N GLY A 567 7.43 -25.71 5.85
CA GLY A 567 7.32 -25.30 4.46
C GLY A 567 7.74 -26.43 3.51
N LYS A 568 7.68 -26.15 2.21
CA LYS A 568 8.19 -27.06 1.18
C LYS A 568 9.59 -26.62 0.80
N PHE A 569 10.49 -27.58 0.67
CA PHE A 569 11.84 -27.33 0.17
C PHE A 569 11.78 -26.67 -1.21
N ASP A 570 12.59 -25.63 -1.42
CA ASP A 570 12.70 -24.91 -2.70
C ASP A 570 11.37 -24.27 -3.20
N GLU A 571 10.43 -24.00 -2.28
CA GLU A 571 9.20 -23.29 -2.61
C GLU A 571 9.49 -21.79 -2.89
N PRO A 572 9.17 -21.28 -4.09
CA PRO A 572 9.44 -19.90 -4.44
C PRO A 572 8.54 -18.94 -3.65
N VAL A 573 9.13 -17.87 -3.11
CA VAL A 573 8.40 -16.77 -2.47
C VAL A 573 8.41 -15.51 -3.34
N SER A 574 7.35 -14.71 -3.25
CA SER A 574 7.23 -13.45 -3.99
C SER A 574 8.08 -12.35 -3.33
N TYR A 575 9.07 -11.83 -4.05
CA TYR A 575 9.85 -10.66 -3.61
C TYR A 575 9.04 -9.36 -3.72
N PHE A 576 8.05 -9.32 -4.63
CA PHE A 576 7.25 -8.12 -4.88
C PHE A 576 6.55 -7.59 -3.63
N GLU A 577 5.95 -8.47 -2.84
CA GLU A 577 5.27 -8.07 -1.61
C GLU A 577 6.27 -7.54 -0.57
N ALA A 578 7.42 -8.19 -0.44
CA ALA A 578 8.47 -7.79 0.48
C ALA A 578 9.08 -6.43 0.12
N PHE A 579 9.36 -6.22 -1.17
CA PHE A 579 9.83 -4.94 -1.71
C PHE A 579 8.84 -3.81 -1.43
N LEU A 580 7.53 -4.03 -1.65
CA LEU A 580 6.53 -3.01 -1.33
C LEU A 580 6.44 -2.74 0.19
N LYS A 581 6.50 -3.80 1.00
CA LYS A 581 6.49 -3.68 2.47
C LYS A 581 7.73 -2.97 3.02
N SER A 582 8.85 -2.98 2.31
CA SER A 582 10.07 -2.30 2.74
C SER A 582 10.05 -0.79 2.52
N LYS A 583 9.18 -0.29 1.63
CA LYS A 583 9.03 1.15 1.38
C LYS A 583 8.19 1.80 2.49
N SER A 584 8.54 3.03 2.85
CA SER A 584 7.73 3.89 3.74
C SER A 584 6.82 4.82 2.93
N LEU A 585 5.79 5.38 3.56
CA LEU A 585 4.95 6.39 2.91
C LEU A 585 5.76 7.64 2.54
N ALA A 586 6.73 8.02 3.38
CA ALA A 586 7.63 9.14 3.12
C ALA A 586 8.47 8.94 1.85
N ASN A 587 8.98 7.72 1.62
CA ASN A 587 9.70 7.37 0.39
C ASN A 587 8.76 7.44 -0.81
N ILE A 588 7.58 6.84 -0.73
CA ILE A 588 6.57 6.85 -1.81
C ILE A 588 6.18 8.28 -2.20
N VAL A 589 5.88 9.13 -1.21
CA VAL A 589 5.52 10.54 -1.45
C VAL A 589 6.69 11.29 -2.10
N THR A 590 7.91 11.09 -1.61
CA THR A 590 9.12 11.74 -2.14
C THR A 590 9.40 11.32 -3.57
N ASP A 591 9.33 10.03 -3.87
CA ASP A 591 9.63 9.46 -5.18
C ASP A 591 8.56 9.85 -6.21
N LEU A 592 7.28 9.91 -5.79
CA LEU A 592 6.19 10.39 -6.64
C LEU A 592 6.28 11.89 -6.91
N ASP A 593 6.62 12.71 -5.91
CA ASP A 593 6.89 14.14 -6.11
C ASP A 593 8.06 14.35 -7.07
N ASN A 594 9.15 13.61 -6.90
CA ASN A 594 10.32 13.66 -7.77
C ASN A 594 9.96 13.24 -9.21
N SER A 595 9.10 12.23 -9.40
CA SER A 595 8.67 11.78 -10.73
C SER A 595 7.74 12.79 -11.45
N LEU A 596 7.13 13.70 -10.69
CA LEU A 596 6.27 14.78 -11.16
C LEU A 596 7.00 16.13 -11.27
N SER A 597 8.17 16.27 -10.66
CA SER A 597 8.94 17.51 -10.65
C SER A 597 9.34 17.95 -12.07
N GLY A 598 9.23 19.25 -12.34
CA GLY A 598 9.52 19.84 -13.65
C GLY A 598 8.52 19.53 -14.76
N LYS A 599 7.42 18.81 -14.47
CA LYS A 599 6.32 18.56 -15.42
C LYS A 599 5.20 19.59 -15.27
N ASP A 600 4.51 19.91 -16.37
CA ASP A 600 3.29 20.74 -16.37
C ASP A 600 2.09 19.96 -15.81
N VAL A 601 2.12 19.65 -14.51
CA VAL A 601 1.05 18.93 -13.81
C VAL A 601 -0.05 19.93 -13.49
N ARG A 602 -1.22 19.73 -14.10
CA ARG A 602 -2.41 20.56 -13.86
C ARG A 602 -3.24 19.99 -12.71
N PRO A 603 -4.01 20.83 -11.99
CA PRO A 603 -5.00 20.35 -11.04
C PRO A 603 -5.99 19.38 -11.69
N LEU A 604 -6.31 18.29 -10.98
CA LEU A 604 -7.28 17.29 -11.41
C LEU A 604 -8.66 17.93 -11.53
N ASN A 605 -9.25 17.99 -12.72
CA ASN A 605 -10.58 18.56 -12.93
C ASN A 605 -11.68 17.50 -12.80
N PHE A 606 -12.59 17.66 -11.83
CA PHE A 606 -13.69 16.72 -11.62
C PHE A 606 -14.89 16.95 -12.56
N ASP A 607 -15.00 18.11 -13.22
CA ASP A 607 -16.11 18.39 -14.15
C ASP A 607 -16.07 17.48 -15.39
N THR A 608 -14.87 17.18 -15.90
CA THR A 608 -14.69 16.27 -17.04
C THR A 608 -15.07 14.83 -16.66
N LEU A 609 -14.74 14.42 -15.43
CA LEU A 609 -15.16 13.12 -14.88
C LEU A 609 -16.68 13.03 -14.72
N SER A 610 -17.33 14.08 -14.20
CA SER A 610 -18.79 14.15 -14.14
C SER A 610 -19.42 14.01 -15.53
N SER A 611 -18.87 14.73 -16.52
CA SER A 611 -19.37 14.71 -17.90
C SER A 611 -19.23 13.33 -18.54
N LEU A 612 -18.17 12.57 -18.21
CA LEU A 612 -18.03 11.17 -18.60
C LEU A 612 -19.19 10.30 -18.06
N PHE A 613 -19.47 10.38 -16.75
CA PHE A 613 -20.57 9.60 -16.15
C PHE A 613 -21.93 9.98 -16.73
N LYS A 614 -22.14 11.27 -16.99
CA LYS A 614 -23.33 11.75 -17.68
C LYS A 614 -23.47 11.14 -19.08
N ALA A 615 -22.40 11.18 -19.87
CA ALA A 615 -22.41 10.64 -21.23
C ALA A 615 -22.70 9.13 -21.26
N LEU A 616 -22.31 8.38 -20.22
CA LEU A 616 -22.56 6.94 -20.11
C LEU A 616 -24.06 6.58 -20.04
N TYR A 617 -24.95 7.51 -19.70
CA TYR A 617 -26.40 7.25 -19.67
C TYR A 617 -27.24 8.22 -20.52
N ALA A 618 -26.81 9.47 -20.71
CA ALA A 618 -27.62 10.53 -21.30
C ALA A 618 -27.58 10.56 -22.84
N ASP A 619 -26.49 10.12 -23.46
CA ASP A 619 -26.35 10.12 -24.91
C ASP A 619 -27.29 9.07 -25.55
N LYS A 620 -28.08 9.48 -26.55
CA LYS A 620 -29.07 8.60 -27.20
C LYS A 620 -28.44 7.59 -28.17
N LYS A 621 -27.20 7.80 -28.58
CA LYS A 621 -26.49 7.02 -29.59
C LYS A 621 -25.26 6.32 -29.02
N TYR A 622 -24.56 6.95 -28.09
CA TYR A 622 -23.31 6.45 -27.51
C TYR A 622 -23.39 6.37 -25.98
N ASN A 623 -24.05 5.35 -25.44
CA ASN A 623 -24.16 5.14 -23.99
C ASN A 623 -23.83 3.70 -23.60
N LEU A 624 -23.66 3.45 -22.29
CA LEU A 624 -23.22 2.17 -21.78
C LEU A 624 -24.21 1.04 -22.07
N ALA A 625 -25.52 1.29 -21.92
CA ALA A 625 -26.55 0.29 -22.14
C ALA A 625 -26.60 -0.15 -23.62
N ILE A 626 -26.56 0.81 -24.55
CA ILE A 626 -26.52 0.55 -25.99
C ILE A 626 -25.22 -0.15 -26.37
N ALA A 627 -24.08 0.35 -25.90
CA ALA A 627 -22.78 -0.22 -26.20
C ALA A 627 -22.66 -1.68 -25.69
N TRP A 628 -23.23 -1.96 -24.52
CA TRP A 628 -23.22 -3.30 -23.94
C TRP A 628 -24.12 -4.29 -24.68
N SER A 629 -25.26 -3.82 -25.21
CA SER A 629 -26.14 -4.65 -26.06
C SER A 629 -25.41 -5.19 -27.30
N ASN A 630 -24.36 -4.50 -27.76
CA ASN A 630 -23.42 -4.96 -28.78
C ASN A 630 -21.99 -5.07 -28.21
N LYS A 631 -21.82 -5.93 -27.20
CA LYS A 631 -20.55 -6.15 -26.48
C LYS A 631 -19.32 -6.42 -27.36
N ASN A 632 -19.49 -6.94 -28.59
CA ASN A 632 -18.39 -7.16 -29.55
C ASN A 632 -17.84 -5.85 -30.16
N SER A 633 -18.55 -4.74 -29.96
CA SER A 633 -18.19 -3.41 -30.42
C SER A 633 -18.35 -2.38 -29.31
N LEU A 634 -18.08 -2.78 -28.06
CA LEU A 634 -18.32 -1.97 -26.85
C LEU A 634 -17.72 -0.55 -26.97
N PHE A 635 -16.42 -0.42 -27.25
CA PHE A 635 -15.79 0.90 -27.34
C PHE A 635 -16.30 1.71 -28.53
N SER A 636 -16.62 1.05 -29.65
CA SER A 636 -17.26 1.72 -30.78
C SER A 636 -18.66 2.24 -30.42
N GLY A 637 -19.42 1.49 -29.62
CA GLY A 637 -20.70 1.89 -29.04
C GLY A 637 -20.59 3.01 -28.01
N LEU A 638 -19.41 3.24 -27.43
CA LEU A 638 -19.09 4.38 -26.56
C LEU A 638 -18.49 5.57 -27.34
N GLY A 639 -18.42 5.46 -28.68
CA GLY A 639 -17.99 6.54 -29.57
C GLY A 639 -16.50 6.56 -29.90
N LEU A 640 -15.78 5.46 -29.75
CA LEU A 640 -14.42 5.29 -30.25
C LEU A 640 -14.43 4.89 -31.73
N LYS A 641 -13.57 5.51 -32.56
CA LYS A 641 -13.34 5.09 -33.95
C LYS A 641 -12.09 4.22 -34.07
N VAL A 642 -11.98 3.52 -35.19
CA VAL A 642 -10.86 2.59 -35.47
C VAL A 642 -9.49 3.29 -35.47
N ASP A 643 -9.44 4.55 -35.92
CA ASP A 643 -8.23 5.37 -35.92
C ASP A 643 -7.87 5.94 -34.52
N GLY A 644 -8.63 5.57 -33.48
CA GLY A 644 -8.43 6.05 -32.12
C GLY A 644 -9.04 7.43 -31.83
N THR A 645 -9.62 8.09 -32.84
CA THR A 645 -10.34 9.36 -32.62
C THR A 645 -11.69 9.10 -31.98
N THR A 646 -12.21 10.10 -31.28
CA THR A 646 -13.47 10.00 -30.55
C THR A 646 -14.59 10.81 -31.20
N VAL A 647 -15.82 10.37 -30.99
CA VAL A 647 -17.01 11.13 -31.40
C VAL A 647 -17.29 12.19 -30.33
N LYS A 648 -17.41 13.45 -30.74
CA LYS A 648 -17.66 14.57 -29.85
C LYS A 648 -18.84 14.30 -28.90
N ASP A 649 -18.65 14.66 -27.63
CA ASP A 649 -19.62 14.52 -26.53
C ASP A 649 -19.98 13.06 -26.15
N SER A 650 -19.34 12.05 -26.76
CA SER A 650 -19.51 10.66 -26.37
C SER A 650 -18.72 10.32 -25.09
N PRO A 651 -18.99 9.18 -24.43
CA PRO A 651 -18.19 8.72 -23.29
C PRO A 651 -16.68 8.67 -23.60
N MET A 652 -16.31 8.16 -24.77
CA MET A 652 -14.90 8.10 -25.17
C MET A 652 -14.27 9.47 -25.41
N TYR A 653 -15.04 10.48 -25.83
CA TYR A 653 -14.55 11.86 -25.93
C TYR A 653 -14.18 12.43 -24.57
N TYR A 654 -15.03 12.28 -23.55
CA TYR A 654 -14.70 12.74 -22.19
C TYR A 654 -13.54 11.94 -21.58
N PHE A 655 -13.46 10.64 -21.85
CA PHE A 655 -12.30 9.83 -21.46
C PHE A 655 -11.00 10.33 -22.09
N GLU A 656 -11.00 10.66 -23.39
CA GLU A 656 -9.86 11.28 -24.07
C GLU A 656 -9.47 12.62 -23.44
N GLN A 657 -10.44 13.48 -23.11
CA GLN A 657 -10.18 14.75 -22.42
C GLN A 657 -9.54 14.54 -21.05
N ILE A 658 -10.02 13.58 -20.26
CA ILE A 658 -9.40 13.22 -18.97
C ILE A 658 -7.94 12.80 -19.17
N LEU A 659 -7.64 11.97 -20.17
CA LEU A 659 -6.25 11.56 -20.46
C LEU A 659 -5.38 12.75 -20.88
N LYS A 660 -5.93 13.70 -21.67
CA LYS A 660 -5.22 14.91 -22.11
C LYS A 660 -4.95 15.87 -20.95
N GLU A 661 -5.97 16.18 -20.16
CA GLU A 661 -5.90 17.08 -19.01
C GLU A 661 -4.91 16.59 -17.96
N ASN A 662 -4.83 15.27 -17.76
CA ASN A 662 -4.03 14.65 -16.71
C ASN A 662 -2.74 13.98 -17.23
N ARG A 663 -2.37 14.24 -18.49
CA ARG A 663 -1.25 13.56 -19.16
C ARG A 663 0.07 13.61 -18.37
N ALA A 664 0.45 14.81 -17.91
CA ALA A 664 1.71 14.99 -17.17
C ALA A 664 1.72 14.23 -15.84
N LEU A 665 0.58 14.22 -15.14
CA LEU A 665 0.38 13.44 -13.93
C LEU A 665 0.48 11.94 -14.22
N LEU A 666 -0.27 11.45 -15.20
CA LEU A 666 -0.26 10.04 -15.59
C LEU A 666 1.16 9.59 -15.98
N LEU A 667 1.88 10.39 -16.76
CA LEU A 667 3.27 10.10 -17.11
C LEU A 667 4.20 10.08 -15.89
N GLY A 668 3.99 10.96 -14.90
CA GLY A 668 4.73 10.91 -13.62
C GLY A 668 4.45 9.64 -12.83
N VAL A 669 3.19 9.25 -12.71
CA VAL A 669 2.79 8.01 -12.04
C VAL A 669 3.37 6.79 -12.76
N LEU A 670 3.32 6.74 -14.10
CA LEU A 670 3.91 5.64 -14.87
C LEU A 670 5.42 5.59 -14.68
N ASN A 671 6.12 6.72 -14.73
CA ASN A 671 7.56 6.77 -14.48
C ASN A 671 7.91 6.31 -13.06
N PHE A 672 7.14 6.71 -12.06
CA PHE A 672 7.31 6.25 -10.67
C PHE A 672 7.17 4.73 -10.56
N ILE A 673 6.12 4.15 -11.16
CA ILE A 673 5.93 2.70 -11.19
C ILE A 673 7.09 2.02 -11.93
N ASN A 674 7.54 2.58 -13.07
CA ASN A 674 8.67 2.04 -13.82
C ASN A 674 9.95 2.01 -13.00
N SER A 675 10.26 3.09 -12.28
CA SER A 675 11.44 3.15 -11.40
C SER A 675 11.39 2.08 -10.32
N TYR A 676 10.23 1.87 -9.69
CA TYR A 676 10.09 0.80 -8.69
C TYR A 676 10.24 -0.61 -9.28
N LEU A 677 9.75 -0.82 -10.51
CA LEU A 677 9.93 -2.09 -11.21
C LEU A 677 11.39 -2.31 -11.63
N GLN A 678 12.10 -1.24 -12.01
CA GLN A 678 13.53 -1.27 -12.30
C GLN A 678 14.34 -1.59 -11.04
N ASP A 679 14.10 -0.89 -9.93
CA ASP A 679 14.73 -1.18 -8.64
C ASP A 679 14.55 -2.66 -8.25
N LEU A 680 13.34 -3.19 -8.41
CA LEU A 680 13.04 -4.59 -8.09
C LEU A 680 13.79 -5.56 -9.02
N ASN A 681 13.81 -5.28 -10.32
CA ASN A 681 14.56 -6.09 -11.30
C ASN A 681 16.06 -6.04 -11.02
N ASP A 682 16.60 -4.88 -10.66
CA ASP A 682 18.01 -4.69 -10.35
C ASP A 682 18.40 -5.46 -9.08
N ASP A 683 17.55 -5.48 -8.05
CA ASP A 683 17.74 -6.31 -6.86
C ASP A 683 17.79 -7.80 -7.22
N LEU A 684 16.83 -8.29 -8.00
CA LEU A 684 16.78 -9.70 -8.44
C LEU A 684 17.99 -10.07 -9.32
N ALA A 685 18.40 -9.18 -10.22
CA ALA A 685 19.56 -9.39 -11.08
C ALA A 685 20.86 -9.43 -10.27
N LYS A 686 21.02 -8.54 -9.28
CA LYS A 686 22.15 -8.55 -8.35
C LYS A 686 22.21 -9.84 -7.56
N LEU A 687 21.10 -10.32 -7.00
CA LEU A 687 21.07 -11.61 -6.28
C LEU A 687 21.57 -12.75 -7.17
N LYS A 688 21.11 -12.82 -8.42
CA LYS A 688 21.55 -13.84 -9.38
C LYS A 688 23.05 -13.75 -9.69
N LEU A 689 23.59 -12.54 -9.84
CA LEU A 689 25.01 -12.31 -10.05
C LEU A 689 25.83 -12.74 -8.83
N ILE A 690 25.47 -12.25 -7.64
CA ILE A 690 26.14 -12.56 -6.38
C ILE A 690 26.11 -14.06 -6.10
N ALA A 691 24.95 -14.71 -6.24
CA ALA A 691 24.84 -16.17 -6.08
C ALA A 691 25.71 -16.94 -7.08
N GLY A 692 25.85 -16.43 -8.31
CA GLY A 692 26.70 -17.00 -9.34
C GLY A 692 28.20 -16.81 -9.10
N GLU A 693 28.60 -15.68 -8.51
CA GLU A 693 29.98 -15.37 -8.10
C GLU A 693 30.37 -16.17 -6.85
N LEU A 694 29.55 -16.16 -5.80
CA LEU A 694 29.78 -16.91 -4.56
C LEU A 694 30.01 -18.40 -4.82
N ALA A 695 29.29 -18.97 -5.77
CA ALA A 695 29.47 -20.35 -6.17
C ALA A 695 30.87 -20.71 -6.65
N GLN A 696 31.61 -19.75 -7.20
CA GLN A 696 33.00 -19.96 -7.61
C GLN A 696 33.94 -20.00 -6.40
N ASP A 697 33.60 -19.27 -5.34
CA ASP A 697 34.39 -19.15 -4.11
C ASP A 697 34.05 -20.24 -3.07
N ILE A 698 32.83 -20.79 -3.12
CA ILE A 698 32.41 -21.89 -2.25
C ILE A 698 33.25 -23.13 -2.56
N LYS A 699 33.96 -23.60 -1.53
CA LYS A 699 34.78 -24.82 -1.60
C LYS A 699 33.96 -26.02 -1.20
N VAL A 700 34.07 -27.09 -1.98
CA VAL A 700 33.40 -28.37 -1.73
C VAL A 700 34.42 -29.48 -1.70
N GLU A 701 34.42 -30.23 -0.61
CA GLU A 701 35.10 -31.51 -0.49
C GLU A 701 34.05 -32.60 -0.32
N TYR A 702 34.25 -33.77 -0.93
CA TYR A 702 33.29 -34.86 -0.79
C TYR A 702 33.94 -36.21 -0.48
N VAL A 703 33.18 -37.05 0.22
CA VAL A 703 33.52 -38.43 0.52
C VAL A 703 32.42 -39.34 -0.03
N VAL A 704 32.81 -40.34 -0.80
CA VAL A 704 31.93 -41.41 -1.25
C VAL A 704 31.76 -42.41 -0.12
N VAL A 705 30.59 -42.43 0.51
CA VAL A 705 30.27 -43.38 1.59
C VAL A 705 29.81 -44.72 1.00
N SER A 706 29.04 -44.64 -0.10
CA SER A 706 28.64 -45.78 -0.93
C SER A 706 28.32 -45.30 -2.34
N ASP A 707 28.04 -46.22 -3.27
CA ASP A 707 27.68 -45.89 -4.65
C ASP A 707 26.45 -44.98 -4.79
N SER A 708 25.62 -44.90 -3.73
CA SER A 708 24.40 -44.09 -3.68
C SER A 708 24.37 -43.07 -2.55
N GLU A 709 25.42 -42.92 -1.73
CA GLU A 709 25.48 -41.94 -0.64
C GLU A 709 26.81 -41.18 -0.63
N PHE A 710 26.69 -39.85 -0.61
CA PHE A 710 27.82 -38.93 -0.68
C PHE A 710 27.72 -37.89 0.44
N LEU A 711 28.83 -37.63 1.11
CA LEU A 711 28.95 -36.55 2.10
C LEU A 711 29.74 -35.40 1.50
N TYR A 712 29.14 -34.21 1.48
CA TYR A 712 29.73 -32.97 0.98
C TYR A 712 29.99 -32.04 2.15
N THR A 713 31.24 -31.66 2.35
CA THR A 713 31.64 -30.58 3.24
C THR A 713 31.80 -29.32 2.41
N VAL A 714 30.93 -28.34 2.65
CA VAL A 714 30.85 -27.08 1.90
C VAL A 714 31.28 -25.95 2.81
N SER A 715 32.18 -25.09 2.35
CA SER A 715 32.73 -24.00 3.14
C SER A 715 32.89 -22.70 2.36
N PHE A 716 32.64 -21.59 3.03
CA PHE A 716 32.86 -20.23 2.56
C PHE A 716 33.18 -19.33 3.76
N ASN A 717 34.27 -18.58 3.69
CA ASN A 717 34.82 -17.82 4.82
C ASN A 717 34.94 -18.69 6.10
N ASP A 718 34.31 -18.28 7.20
CA ASP A 718 34.26 -18.97 8.48
C ASP A 718 33.10 -19.97 8.59
N LYS A 719 32.21 -20.04 7.60
CA LYS A 719 31.03 -20.91 7.58
C LYS A 719 31.36 -22.26 6.96
N LYS A 720 30.91 -23.33 7.60
CA LYS A 720 31.11 -24.71 7.15
C LYS A 720 29.87 -25.54 7.45
N LEU A 721 29.37 -26.28 6.46
CA LEU A 721 28.24 -27.20 6.58
C LEU A 721 28.59 -28.55 5.96
N GLN A 722 27.98 -29.63 6.46
CA GLN A 722 28.09 -30.95 5.87
C GLN A 722 26.73 -31.47 5.43
N PHE A 723 26.58 -31.80 4.14
CA PHE A 723 25.38 -32.36 3.56
C PHE A 723 25.56 -33.85 3.22
N SER A 724 24.59 -34.69 3.57
CA SER A 724 24.46 -36.05 3.02
C SER A 724 23.42 -36.05 1.92
N ILE A 725 23.83 -36.43 0.71
CA ILE A 725 22.96 -36.59 -0.46
C ILE A 725 22.93 -38.06 -0.84
N LYS A 726 21.73 -38.65 -0.84
CA LYS A 726 21.48 -40.01 -1.28
C LYS A 726 20.83 -40.00 -2.65
N LEU A 727 21.29 -40.88 -3.55
CA LEU A 727 20.74 -41.06 -4.88
C LEU A 727 19.87 -42.31 -4.95
N GLY A 728 18.72 -42.19 -5.62
CA GLY A 728 17.92 -43.31 -6.10
C GLY A 728 18.14 -43.51 -7.60
N ASN A 729 17.67 -44.64 -8.12
CA ASN A 729 17.73 -44.95 -9.54
C ASN A 729 16.33 -44.96 -10.16
N ASP A 730 16.24 -44.43 -11.37
CA ASP A 730 15.08 -44.44 -12.25
C ASP A 730 15.54 -44.89 -13.65
N GLY A 731 15.44 -46.19 -13.91
CA GLY A 731 16.13 -46.83 -15.03
C GLY A 731 17.65 -46.71 -14.89
N ASP A 732 18.33 -46.28 -15.96
CA ASP A 732 19.78 -46.08 -15.99
C ASP A 732 20.24 -44.73 -15.40
N LYS A 733 19.29 -43.84 -15.07
CA LYS A 733 19.56 -42.50 -14.57
C LYS A 733 19.30 -42.40 -13.07
N SER A 734 19.99 -41.49 -12.40
CA SER A 734 19.79 -41.23 -10.98
C SER A 734 18.94 -39.98 -10.70
N TYR A 735 18.33 -39.98 -9.51
CA TYR A 735 17.65 -38.83 -8.91
C TYR A 735 18.06 -38.74 -7.43
N ILE A 736 17.81 -37.60 -6.76
CA ILE A 736 18.08 -37.47 -5.33
C ILE A 736 16.95 -38.12 -4.55
N SER A 737 17.25 -39.18 -3.80
CA SER A 737 16.28 -39.87 -2.94
C SER A 737 16.19 -39.24 -1.55
N SER A 738 17.28 -38.66 -1.03
CA SER A 738 17.25 -37.95 0.25
C SER A 738 18.35 -36.90 0.39
N ILE A 739 18.05 -35.82 1.13
CA ILE A 739 18.99 -34.77 1.53
C ILE A 739 18.88 -34.57 3.03
N SER A 740 20.02 -34.52 3.72
CA SER A 740 20.11 -34.16 5.14
C SER A 740 21.39 -33.37 5.44
N MET A 741 21.39 -32.58 6.51
CA MET A 741 22.58 -31.91 7.03
C MET A 741 23.08 -32.65 8.27
N LYS A 742 24.40 -32.85 8.37
CA LYS A 742 25.04 -33.39 9.57
C LYS A 742 25.59 -32.22 10.37
N ASN A 743 25.14 -32.09 11.62
CA ASN A 743 25.75 -31.17 12.57
C ASN A 743 27.03 -31.84 13.11
N ASP A 744 28.12 -31.07 13.14
CA ASP A 744 29.37 -31.48 13.80
C ASP A 744 29.16 -31.71 15.31
#